data_AF-A0A975EDS9-F1
#
_entry.id   AF-A0A975EDS9-F1
#
_cell.length_a   1.000
_cell.length_b   1.000
_cell.length_c   1.000
_cell.angle_alpha   90.00
_cell.angle_beta   90.00
_cell.angle_gamma   90.00
#
_symmetry.space_group_name_H-M   'P 1'
#
loop_
_entity.id
_entity.type
_entity.pdbx_description
1 polymer ?
#
loop_
_entity_poly.entity_id
_entity_poly.type
_entity_poly.pdbx_seq_one_letter_code
_entity_poly.pdbx_strand_id
1 'polypeptide(L)'
;MAALTTAGAGALTTAGMAALTTDQVVALRTDQIAALKTHQVAALTTDGIAALETRDIAALTTASVGALTTSQVNKGLTTDQIVALRTDQVAALKTNQVAALTTDQVAAMETLDVAALTTAGIGALTTDQVSKGLTTDQIAALTTAGAGALTTAGMAALTTDQVVALRTDQVAALKTNQVAALTTDGIAAMETRDVAALTTASIAALSTNQVSKGLTTDQVVALRTDQVVALKTNQVAALTTDQVAAIETRDVAVLTSANIAALTTDQVSKGLTTSQIAALTTSGVAAVTTAGISALTTDQVVALRTDQVAALRTSQVAAFTTDGTAALETRDVAVLTTAQVQQGLTTNQIVALTTDQIAALTTKQVEALSSQQIGALTTDQTPHLQLGTPIVLDLNGNGITTQSIANGVQFDIFGVNQNVTTGWVAGGDGLLVLDRNRDGSINGGTELFGEGTNLASGDKATNGYQALAEMDTNGDGAIGADDAGFADLMVWVDDGDGVSQESELHSLGSLGITELGLNAQTSTATDNGNLIGLVSNYTTADGGVHDMADVWFQTSSAAPVTGAANTPAQPVGLQLPPANIAAVSAPPVAETASDQMRAQVGSLVDAMAAYGNKGVSETTAGESLAGTPKAAIHAVAAAPAVTGMVDAMKQFDANGQPLLPGAGATSGHVATSLNTNIQRKPDTDILASS
;
A
#
# COMPACT_ATOMS: atom_id res chain seq x y z
N MET A 1 28.75 75.12 27.52
CA MET A 1 27.52 74.38 27.90
C MET A 1 27.48 74.04 29.39
N ALA A 2 28.57 73.49 29.96
CA ALA A 2 28.65 73.13 31.39
C ALA A 2 28.18 74.19 32.40
N ALA A 3 28.37 75.49 32.13
CA ALA A 3 27.98 76.58 33.02
C ALA A 3 26.47 76.89 33.05
N LEU A 4 25.65 76.29 32.16
CA LEU A 4 24.19 76.47 32.20
C LEU A 4 23.59 75.86 33.47
N THR A 5 22.48 76.40 33.97
CA THR A 5 21.67 75.68 34.95
C THR A 5 20.86 74.59 34.25
N THR A 6 20.33 73.62 35.00
CA THR A 6 19.40 72.61 34.46
C THR A 6 18.17 73.26 33.82
N ALA A 7 17.64 74.32 34.44
CA ALA A 7 16.57 75.15 33.87
C ALA A 7 16.99 75.86 32.58
N GLY A 8 18.24 76.35 32.52
CA GLY A 8 18.81 76.98 31.32
C GLY A 8 18.96 75.98 30.17
N ALA A 9 19.41 74.76 30.44
CA ALA A 9 19.45 73.69 29.45
C ALA A 9 18.04 73.32 28.96
N GLY A 10 17.07 73.16 29.86
CA GLY A 10 15.65 72.89 29.54
C GLY A 10 14.90 74.05 28.87
N ALA A 11 15.53 75.22 28.73
CA ALA A 11 14.99 76.40 28.05
C ALA A 11 15.56 76.61 26.63
N LEU A 12 16.57 75.84 26.20
CA LEU A 12 17.10 75.90 24.84
C LEU A 12 16.01 75.58 23.80
N THR A 13 15.93 76.38 22.74
CA THR A 13 14.98 76.11 21.65
C THR A 13 15.42 74.90 20.82
N THR A 14 14.51 74.29 20.07
CA THR A 14 14.86 73.18 19.15
C THR A 14 15.89 73.60 18.10
N ALA A 15 15.80 74.82 17.58
CA ALA A 15 16.83 75.39 16.69
C ALA A 15 18.19 75.56 17.40
N GLY A 16 18.17 75.96 18.67
CA GLY A 16 19.37 76.03 19.50
C GLY A 16 20.00 74.65 19.73
N MET A 17 19.18 73.62 19.99
CA MET A 17 19.64 72.24 20.14
C MET A 17 20.26 71.69 18.85
N ALA A 18 19.62 71.95 17.70
CA ALA A 18 20.12 71.51 16.40
C ALA A 18 21.42 72.21 15.97
N ALA A 19 21.72 73.38 16.54
CA ALA A 19 22.92 74.16 16.26
C ALA A 19 24.11 73.82 17.16
N LEU A 20 23.94 72.96 18.17
CA LEU A 20 25.04 72.57 19.05
C LEU A 20 26.09 71.76 18.27
N THR A 21 27.36 72.08 18.49
CA THR A 21 28.48 71.23 18.04
C THR A 21 28.61 69.99 18.92
N THR A 22 29.28 68.95 18.45
CA THR A 22 29.55 67.74 19.25
C THR A 22 30.29 68.08 20.55
N ASP A 23 31.30 68.96 20.51
CA ASP A 23 32.01 69.43 21.71
C ASP A 23 31.09 70.14 22.71
N GLN A 24 30.11 70.89 22.21
CA GLN A 24 29.11 71.55 23.05
C GLN A 24 28.16 70.53 23.68
N VAL A 25 27.78 69.48 22.94
CA VAL A 25 26.97 68.38 23.48
C VAL A 25 27.73 67.62 24.56
N VAL A 26 29.00 67.24 24.33
CA VAL A 26 29.89 66.60 25.32
C VAL A 26 30.05 67.47 26.56
N ALA A 27 30.08 68.80 26.40
CA ALA A 27 30.22 69.73 27.53
C ALA A 27 28.94 69.92 28.36
N LEU A 28 27.81 69.25 28.04
CA LEU A 28 26.63 69.21 28.90
C LEU A 28 26.88 68.26 30.08
N ARG A 29 26.38 68.64 31.26
CA ARG A 29 26.41 67.76 32.43
C ARG A 29 25.20 66.82 32.41
N THR A 30 25.34 65.65 33.00
CA THR A 30 24.27 64.63 33.06
C THR A 30 22.96 65.14 33.67
N ASP A 31 23.02 66.05 34.66
CA ASP A 31 21.83 66.70 35.24
C ASP A 31 21.12 67.66 34.26
N GLN A 32 21.88 68.30 33.36
CA GLN A 32 21.35 69.12 32.29
C GLN A 32 20.69 68.27 31.21
N ILE A 33 21.31 67.13 30.84
CA ILE A 33 20.74 66.17 29.89
C ILE A 33 19.41 65.60 30.42
N ALA A 34 19.39 65.20 31.70
CA ALA A 34 18.17 64.72 32.35
C ALA A 34 17.04 65.77 32.38
N ALA A 35 17.39 67.06 32.37
CA ALA A 35 16.44 68.17 32.35
C ALA A 35 15.94 68.56 30.94
N LEU A 36 16.49 67.97 29.87
CA LEU A 36 16.04 68.24 28.51
C LEU A 36 14.62 67.68 28.27
N LYS A 37 13.80 68.49 27.62
CA LYS A 37 12.46 68.12 27.16
C LYS A 37 12.55 67.22 25.92
N THR A 38 11.52 66.40 25.70
CA THR A 38 11.46 65.44 24.58
C THR A 38 11.70 66.07 23.21
N HIS A 39 11.15 67.26 22.95
CA HIS A 39 11.38 67.98 21.69
C HIS A 39 12.79 68.54 21.54
N GLN A 40 13.49 68.81 22.65
CA GLN A 40 14.89 69.25 22.63
C GLN A 40 15.80 68.08 22.28
N VAL A 41 15.55 66.90 22.86
CA VAL A 41 16.29 65.67 22.54
C VAL A 41 16.03 65.26 21.08
N ALA A 42 14.78 65.32 20.61
CA ALA A 42 14.44 65.03 19.22
C ALA A 42 15.04 66.04 18.21
N ALA A 43 15.48 67.22 18.67
CA ALA A 43 16.11 68.24 17.85
C ALA A 43 17.64 68.15 17.78
N LEU A 44 18.28 67.30 18.60
CA LEU A 44 19.71 67.02 18.47
C LEU A 44 20.01 66.36 17.12
N THR A 45 21.14 66.71 16.51
CA THR A 45 21.60 66.03 15.29
C THR A 45 22.02 64.58 15.60
N THR A 46 22.16 63.74 14.57
CA THR A 46 22.70 62.37 14.75
C THR A 46 24.09 62.41 15.38
N ASP A 47 24.95 63.33 14.94
CA ASP A 47 26.29 63.51 15.48
C ASP A 47 26.24 64.00 16.93
N GLY A 48 25.26 64.85 17.26
CA GLY A 48 24.99 65.27 18.64
C GLY A 48 24.59 64.11 19.53
N ILE A 49 23.70 63.22 19.08
CA ILE A 49 23.34 62.00 19.84
C ILE A 49 24.57 61.09 19.99
N ALA A 50 25.36 60.88 18.93
CA ALA A 50 26.58 60.07 18.97
C ALA A 50 27.65 60.62 19.93
N ALA A 51 27.65 61.95 20.13
CA ALA A 51 28.57 62.62 21.04
C ALA A 51 28.16 62.56 22.53
N LEU A 52 26.94 62.10 22.87
CA LEU A 52 26.53 61.95 24.26
C LEU A 52 27.34 60.84 24.97
N GLU A 53 27.78 61.09 26.20
CA GLU A 53 28.43 60.04 26.99
C GLU A 53 27.41 58.96 27.38
N THR A 54 27.86 57.71 27.62
CA THR A 54 26.98 56.60 28.02
C THR A 54 26.16 56.91 29.29
N ARG A 55 26.76 57.62 30.24
CA ARG A 55 26.05 58.11 31.45
C ARG A 55 24.90 59.08 31.13
N ASP A 56 25.04 59.85 30.07
CA ASP A 56 24.05 60.85 29.66
C ASP A 56 22.87 60.18 28.96
N ILE A 57 23.16 59.15 28.15
CA ILE A 57 22.13 58.28 27.56
C ILE A 57 21.32 57.60 28.67
N ALA A 58 21.99 57.03 29.68
CA ALA A 58 21.32 56.45 30.83
C ALA A 58 20.47 57.50 31.59
N ALA A 59 20.89 58.77 31.62
CA ALA A 59 20.15 59.82 32.32
C ALA A 59 18.90 60.35 31.57
N LEU A 60 18.72 60.00 30.29
CA LEU A 60 17.52 60.38 29.54
C LEU A 60 16.26 59.78 30.18
N THR A 61 15.16 60.52 30.11
CA THR A 61 13.85 59.96 30.51
C THR A 61 13.36 58.95 29.46
N THR A 62 12.52 58.01 29.86
CA THR A 62 11.85 57.07 28.94
C THR A 62 11.06 57.80 27.85
N ALA A 63 10.43 58.93 28.19
CA ALA A 63 9.73 59.79 27.24
C ALA A 63 10.68 60.43 26.21
N SER A 64 11.90 60.80 26.62
CA SER A 64 12.92 61.35 25.73
C SER A 64 13.47 60.28 24.78
N VAL A 65 13.71 59.06 25.28
CA VAL A 65 14.15 57.92 24.46
C VAL A 65 13.06 57.55 23.44
N GLY A 66 11.80 57.45 23.86
CA GLY A 66 10.65 57.23 22.96
C GLY A 66 10.35 58.40 22.00
N ALA A 67 11.02 59.55 22.15
CA ALA A 67 10.91 60.70 21.25
C ALA A 67 12.07 60.79 20.24
N LEU A 68 13.11 59.96 20.35
CA LEU A 68 14.19 59.90 19.36
C LEU A 68 13.62 59.59 17.97
N THR A 69 14.10 60.28 16.95
CA THR A 69 13.76 59.98 15.57
C THR A 69 14.43 58.68 15.12
N THR A 70 13.90 58.04 14.08
CA THR A 70 14.51 56.82 13.52
C THR A 70 15.92 57.05 12.99
N SER A 71 16.22 58.26 12.47
CA SER A 71 17.58 58.62 12.06
C SER A 71 18.53 58.75 13.25
N GLN A 72 18.07 59.30 14.37
CA GLN A 72 18.86 59.39 15.60
C GLN A 72 19.11 57.99 16.20
N VAL A 73 18.12 57.10 16.17
CA VAL A 73 18.30 55.71 16.60
C VAL A 73 19.29 54.98 15.69
N ASN A 74 19.05 54.98 14.37
CA ASN A 74 19.87 54.23 13.40
C ASN A 74 21.32 54.72 13.29
N LYS A 75 21.53 56.04 13.24
CA LYS A 75 22.84 56.65 12.93
C LYS A 75 23.47 57.40 14.09
N GLY A 76 22.67 57.79 15.07
CA GLY A 76 23.13 58.59 16.21
C GLY A 76 23.55 57.73 17.38
N LEU A 77 22.83 56.65 17.71
CA LEU A 77 23.20 55.78 18.82
C LEU A 77 24.38 54.87 18.43
N THR A 78 25.42 54.84 19.25
CA THR A 78 26.50 53.84 19.14
C THR A 78 26.13 52.57 19.88
N THR A 79 26.84 51.46 19.65
CA THR A 79 26.63 50.20 20.39
C THR A 79 26.86 50.36 21.89
N ASP A 80 27.87 51.13 22.30
CA ASP A 80 28.14 51.44 23.71
C ASP A 80 26.99 52.22 24.35
N GLN A 81 26.35 53.10 23.58
CA GLN A 81 25.17 53.84 24.03
C GLN A 81 23.93 52.96 24.10
N ILE A 82 23.78 51.96 23.22
CA ILE A 82 22.72 50.95 23.31
C ILE A 82 22.87 50.15 24.61
N VAL A 83 24.07 49.65 24.91
CA VAL A 83 24.39 48.95 26.17
C VAL A 83 24.14 49.83 27.40
N ALA A 84 24.30 51.15 27.26
CA ALA A 84 24.08 52.09 28.37
C ALA A 84 22.61 52.43 28.64
N LEU A 85 21.68 52.04 27.76
CA LEU A 85 20.26 52.22 28.02
C LEU A 85 19.84 51.34 29.20
N ARG A 86 19.04 51.91 30.10
CA ARG A 86 18.35 51.11 31.10
C ARG A 86 17.22 50.31 30.43
N THR A 87 16.88 49.17 31.00
CA THR A 87 15.79 48.31 30.54
C THR A 87 14.43 49.02 30.45
N ASP A 88 14.14 49.99 31.34
CA ASP A 88 12.91 50.80 31.27
C ASP A 88 12.91 51.78 30.08
N GLN A 89 14.09 52.24 29.64
CA GLN A 89 14.25 53.06 28.44
C GLN A 89 14.10 52.22 27.17
N VAL A 90 14.65 50.99 27.15
CA VAL A 90 14.47 50.06 26.04
C VAL A 90 12.99 49.70 25.87
N ALA A 91 12.29 49.42 26.97
CA ALA A 91 10.84 49.14 26.94
C ALA A 91 10.01 50.32 26.41
N ALA A 92 10.54 51.55 26.44
CA ALA A 92 9.89 52.76 25.93
C ALA A 92 10.14 53.02 24.43
N LEU A 93 11.00 52.22 23.77
CA LEU A 93 11.20 52.29 22.33
C LEU A 93 9.91 51.96 21.57
N LYS A 94 9.59 52.78 20.58
CA LYS A 94 8.46 52.58 19.67
C LYS A 94 8.84 51.58 18.57
N THR A 95 7.83 50.97 17.96
CA THR A 95 8.01 49.96 16.89
C THR A 95 8.84 50.47 15.71
N ASN A 96 8.64 51.71 15.28
CA ASN A 96 9.44 52.32 14.21
C ASN A 96 10.89 52.59 14.61
N GLN A 97 11.17 52.81 15.90
CA GLN A 97 12.53 52.95 16.42
C GLN A 97 13.23 51.60 16.49
N VAL A 98 12.54 50.55 16.98
CA VAL A 98 13.07 49.18 16.99
C VAL A 98 13.39 48.71 15.57
N ALA A 99 12.48 48.93 14.61
CA ALA A 99 12.72 48.62 13.20
C ALA A 99 13.87 49.43 12.57
N ALA A 100 14.26 50.56 13.16
CA ALA A 100 15.34 51.41 12.68
C ALA A 100 16.71 51.06 13.26
N LEU A 101 16.78 50.22 14.31
CA LEU A 101 18.07 49.77 14.87
C LEU A 101 18.89 49.05 13.79
N THR A 102 20.21 49.24 13.79
CA THR A 102 21.10 48.44 12.95
C THR A 102 21.25 47.04 13.52
N THR A 103 21.79 46.10 12.73
CA THR A 103 22.11 44.75 13.21
C THR A 103 23.10 44.79 14.37
N ASP A 104 24.11 45.67 14.30
CA ASP A 104 25.13 45.82 15.34
C ASP A 104 24.53 46.39 16.63
N GLN A 105 23.58 47.33 16.52
CA GLN A 105 22.85 47.86 17.66
C GLN A 105 21.96 46.80 18.31
N VAL A 106 21.26 45.97 17.51
CA VAL A 106 20.48 44.84 18.05
C VAL A 106 21.39 43.82 18.73
N ALA A 107 22.53 43.47 18.13
CA ALA A 107 23.50 42.55 18.72
C ALA A 107 24.09 43.08 20.04
N ALA A 108 24.22 44.40 20.18
CA ALA A 108 24.72 45.05 21.39
C ALA A 108 23.70 45.12 22.53
N MET A 109 22.40 44.86 22.30
CA MET A 109 21.39 44.89 23.37
C MET A 109 21.66 43.81 24.43
N GLU A 110 21.47 44.12 25.71
CA GLU A 110 21.58 43.10 26.75
C GLU A 110 20.36 42.14 26.70
N THR A 111 20.50 40.92 27.23
CA THR A 111 19.42 39.92 27.22
C THR A 111 18.19 40.39 28.00
N LEU A 112 18.38 41.13 29.09
CA LEU A 112 17.30 41.76 29.87
C LEU A 112 16.54 42.81 29.05
N ASP A 113 17.24 43.54 28.19
CA ASP A 113 16.67 44.57 27.34
C ASP A 113 15.84 43.95 26.22
N VAL A 114 16.34 42.89 25.58
CA VAL A 114 15.57 42.12 24.59
C VAL A 114 14.32 41.52 25.22
N ALA A 115 14.41 41.00 26.46
CA ALA A 115 13.25 40.49 27.19
C ALA A 115 12.22 41.58 27.54
N ALA A 116 12.65 42.84 27.68
CA ALA A 116 11.80 43.98 28.01
C ALA A 116 11.18 44.68 26.78
N LEU A 117 11.63 44.36 25.57
CA LEU A 117 10.97 44.83 24.35
C LEU A 117 9.50 44.39 24.33
N THR A 118 8.63 45.30 23.92
CA THR A 118 7.21 44.98 23.73
C THR A 118 7.06 43.96 22.61
N THR A 119 6.00 43.15 22.64
CA THR A 119 5.69 42.20 21.54
C THR A 119 5.51 42.91 20.20
N ALA A 120 4.98 44.13 20.19
CA ALA A 120 4.91 44.96 18.99
C ALA A 120 6.30 45.39 18.50
N GLY A 121 7.25 45.65 19.41
CA GLY A 121 8.64 45.92 19.09
C GLY A 121 9.34 44.69 18.47
N ILE A 122 9.20 43.52 19.10
CA ILE A 122 9.73 42.25 18.56
C ILE A 122 9.14 41.95 17.17
N GLY A 123 7.82 42.13 17.00
CA GLY A 123 7.17 41.96 15.70
C GLY A 123 7.56 43.00 14.64
N ALA A 124 8.21 44.10 15.03
CA ALA A 124 8.72 45.13 14.13
C ALA A 124 10.18 44.88 13.69
N LEU A 125 10.87 43.89 14.27
CA LEU A 125 12.22 43.52 13.84
C LEU A 125 12.21 43.06 12.37
N THR A 126 13.16 43.58 11.61
CA THR A 126 13.42 43.17 10.22
C THR A 126 14.09 41.79 10.17
N THR A 127 14.04 41.14 9.01
CA THR A 127 14.68 39.83 8.82
C THR A 127 16.20 39.89 8.98
N ASP A 128 16.86 41.01 8.63
CA ASP A 128 18.28 41.20 8.87
C ASP A 128 18.58 41.35 10.37
N GLN A 129 17.75 42.10 11.12
CA GLN A 129 17.89 42.20 12.58
C GLN A 129 17.67 40.85 13.26
N VAL A 130 16.70 40.05 12.80
CA VAL A 130 16.47 38.70 13.35
C VAL A 130 17.65 37.78 13.03
N SER A 131 18.07 37.68 11.75
CA SER A 131 19.05 36.68 11.31
C SER A 131 20.51 37.04 11.63
N LYS A 132 20.85 38.32 11.68
CA LYS A 132 22.24 38.81 11.85
C LYS A 132 22.43 39.67 13.10
N GLY A 133 21.35 40.27 13.60
CA GLY A 133 21.41 41.12 14.79
C GLY A 133 21.23 40.33 16.08
N LEU A 134 20.17 39.53 16.19
CA LEU A 134 19.91 38.75 17.39
C LEU A 134 20.96 37.64 17.58
N THR A 135 21.59 37.61 18.74
CA THR A 135 22.46 36.51 19.18
C THR A 135 21.62 35.34 19.71
N THR A 136 22.24 34.16 19.84
CA THR A 136 21.58 32.99 20.45
C THR A 136 21.14 33.26 21.89
N ASP A 137 21.94 33.97 22.67
CA ASP A 137 21.60 34.33 24.05
C ASP A 137 20.38 35.26 24.11
N GLN A 138 20.26 36.18 23.15
CA GLN A 138 19.09 37.08 23.05
C GLN A 138 17.84 36.34 22.58
N ILE A 139 17.94 35.38 21.65
CA ILE A 139 16.81 34.51 21.26
C ILE A 139 16.34 33.70 22.46
N ALA A 140 17.27 33.08 23.19
CA ALA A 140 16.96 32.39 24.44
C ALA A 140 16.32 33.34 25.45
N ALA A 141 16.74 34.61 25.54
CA ALA A 141 16.18 35.58 26.48
C ALA A 141 14.75 36.06 26.15
N LEU A 142 14.23 35.82 24.93
CA LEU A 142 12.86 36.19 24.59
C LEU A 142 11.85 35.60 25.58
N THR A 143 10.83 36.38 25.91
CA THR A 143 9.65 35.81 26.58
C THR A 143 8.90 34.90 25.61
N THR A 144 8.07 33.99 26.10
CA THR A 144 7.21 33.16 25.24
C THR A 144 6.27 34.00 24.37
N ALA A 145 5.77 35.12 24.92
CA ALA A 145 5.00 36.11 24.17
C ALA A 145 5.84 36.82 23.09
N GLY A 146 7.12 37.10 23.36
CA GLY A 146 8.07 37.66 22.40
C GLY A 146 8.36 36.69 21.25
N ALA A 147 8.66 35.42 21.54
CA ALA A 147 8.82 34.39 20.51
C ALA A 147 7.54 34.24 19.65
N GLY A 148 6.36 34.23 20.27
CA GLY A 148 5.07 34.22 19.58
C GLY A 148 4.73 35.52 18.81
N ALA A 149 5.51 36.58 18.98
CA ALA A 149 5.36 37.86 18.29
C ALA A 149 6.25 38.00 17.04
N LEU A 150 7.27 37.15 16.88
CA LEU A 150 8.08 37.09 15.65
C LEU A 150 7.18 36.86 14.43
N THR A 151 7.39 37.63 13.37
CA THR A 151 6.64 37.45 12.12
C THR A 151 7.04 36.15 11.43
N THR A 152 6.22 35.64 10.52
CA THR A 152 6.59 34.45 9.72
C THR A 152 7.83 34.69 8.87
N ALA A 153 8.06 35.91 8.38
CA ALA A 153 9.30 36.29 7.71
C ALA A 153 10.51 36.26 8.66
N GLY A 154 10.33 36.72 9.90
CA GLY A 154 11.35 36.60 10.96
C GLY A 154 11.66 35.14 11.28
N MET A 155 10.65 34.28 11.44
CA MET A 155 10.83 32.85 11.66
C MET A 155 11.59 32.17 10.52
N ALA A 156 11.25 32.50 9.27
CA ALA A 156 11.95 31.99 8.09
C ALA A 156 13.41 32.49 7.98
N ALA A 157 13.73 33.61 8.64
CA ALA A 157 15.07 34.20 8.63
C ALA A 157 15.98 33.68 9.75
N LEU A 158 15.45 32.96 10.73
CA LEU A 158 16.27 32.39 11.81
C LEU A 158 17.37 31.49 11.25
N THR A 159 18.58 31.63 11.78
CA THR A 159 19.66 30.67 11.53
C THR A 159 19.42 29.38 12.31
N THR A 160 20.09 28.29 11.94
CA THR A 160 20.00 27.01 12.66
C THR A 160 20.43 27.16 14.12
N ASP A 161 21.49 27.94 14.40
CA ASP A 161 21.97 28.19 15.76
C ASP A 161 20.92 28.95 16.59
N GLN A 162 20.21 29.90 15.96
CA GLN A 162 19.12 30.61 16.63
C GLN A 162 17.90 29.72 16.86
N VAL A 163 17.60 28.76 15.96
CA VAL A 163 16.54 27.78 16.19
C VAL A 163 16.90 26.86 17.37
N VAL A 164 18.14 26.38 17.45
CA VAL A 164 18.65 25.59 18.59
C VAL A 164 18.59 26.39 19.90
N ALA A 165 18.77 27.72 19.84
CA ALA A 165 18.73 28.58 21.02
C ALA A 165 17.31 28.82 21.57
N LEU A 166 16.25 28.46 20.82
CA LEU A 166 14.89 28.51 21.34
C LEU A 166 14.73 27.52 22.49
N ARG A 167 14.23 27.99 23.62
CA ARG A 167 13.81 27.12 24.70
C ARG A 167 12.51 26.40 24.34
N THR A 168 12.33 25.21 24.91
CA THR A 168 11.13 24.39 24.71
C THR A 168 9.82 25.10 25.07
N ASP A 169 9.81 25.99 26.07
CA ASP A 169 8.62 26.79 26.43
C ASP A 169 8.29 27.87 25.38
N GLN A 170 9.31 28.41 24.70
CA GLN A 170 9.14 29.32 23.56
C GLN A 170 8.62 28.56 22.33
N VAL A 171 9.16 27.38 22.04
CA VAL A 171 8.71 26.51 20.93
C VAL A 171 7.23 26.11 21.12
N ALA A 172 6.85 25.73 22.34
CA ALA A 172 5.46 25.41 22.68
C ALA A 172 4.50 26.60 22.49
N ALA A 173 5.00 27.84 22.59
CA ALA A 173 4.22 29.06 22.41
C ALA A 173 4.15 29.55 20.95
N LEU A 174 4.91 28.94 20.02
CA LEU A 174 4.86 29.30 18.61
C LEU A 174 3.50 28.99 18.00
N LYS A 175 3.00 29.91 17.18
CA LYS A 175 1.78 29.71 16.39
C LYS A 175 2.03 28.73 15.26
N THR A 176 0.98 28.03 14.83
CA THR A 176 1.04 27.08 13.71
C THR A 176 1.65 27.67 12.43
N ASN A 177 1.33 28.93 12.09
CA ASN A 177 1.89 29.60 10.92
C ASN A 177 3.36 30.00 11.09
N GLN A 178 3.84 30.20 12.32
CA GLN A 178 5.25 30.45 12.61
C GLN A 178 6.07 29.17 12.43
N VAL A 179 5.58 28.03 12.93
CA VAL A 179 6.23 26.72 12.74
C VAL A 179 6.27 26.36 11.25
N ALA A 180 5.15 26.55 10.53
CA ALA A 180 5.09 26.30 9.09
C ALA A 180 6.02 27.23 8.27
N ALA A 181 6.45 28.37 8.81
CA ALA A 181 7.37 29.29 8.15
C ALA A 181 8.85 28.93 8.34
N LEU A 182 9.20 28.04 9.27
CA LEU A 182 10.58 27.58 9.44
C LEU A 182 11.09 26.89 8.17
N THR A 183 12.36 27.08 7.85
CA THR A 183 13.00 26.39 6.73
C THR A 183 13.17 24.90 7.04
N THR A 184 13.48 24.08 6.03
CA THR A 184 13.82 22.66 6.26
C THR A 184 15.02 22.52 7.19
N ASP A 185 16.04 23.36 7.03
CA ASP A 185 17.24 23.36 7.85
C ASP A 185 16.92 23.80 9.30
N GLY A 186 16.01 24.77 9.45
CA GLY A 186 15.50 25.17 10.75
C GLY A 186 14.77 24.04 11.46
N ILE A 187 13.87 23.33 10.77
CA ILE A 187 13.21 22.13 11.34
C ILE A 187 14.24 21.07 11.70
N ALA A 188 15.22 20.78 10.84
CA ALA A 188 16.27 19.80 11.09
C ALA A 188 17.16 20.16 12.30
N ALA A 189 17.34 21.45 12.56
CA ALA A 189 18.11 21.96 13.68
C ALA A 189 17.35 21.91 15.03
N MET A 190 16.02 21.76 15.04
CA MET A 190 15.25 21.69 16.29
C MET A 190 15.71 20.52 17.16
N GLU A 191 15.86 20.74 18.47
CA GLU A 191 16.13 19.63 19.38
C GLU A 191 14.91 18.69 19.46
N THR A 192 15.15 17.41 19.76
CA THR A 192 14.07 16.41 19.89
C THR A 192 13.03 16.79 20.95
N ARG A 193 13.46 17.42 22.06
CA ARG A 193 12.57 17.94 23.10
C ARG A 193 11.62 19.02 22.57
N ASP A 194 12.06 19.81 21.60
CA ASP A 194 11.32 20.93 21.05
C ASP A 194 10.31 20.45 20.02
N VAL A 195 10.69 19.46 19.20
CA VAL A 195 9.76 18.74 18.32
C VAL A 195 8.65 18.09 19.14
N ALA A 196 9.00 17.44 20.25
CA ALA A 196 8.04 16.87 21.19
C ALA A 196 7.17 17.92 21.90
N ALA A 197 7.52 19.22 21.88
CA ALA A 197 6.72 20.30 22.45
C ALA A 197 5.75 20.93 21.44
N LEU A 198 5.90 20.66 20.15
CA LEU A 198 5.00 21.17 19.12
C LEU A 198 3.56 20.65 19.32
N THR A 199 2.59 21.47 18.96
CA THR A 199 1.18 21.05 18.95
C THR A 199 0.90 20.13 17.77
N THR A 200 -0.12 19.28 17.88
CA THR A 200 -0.61 18.45 16.76
C THR A 200 -1.02 19.30 15.56
N ALA A 201 -1.57 20.50 15.79
CA ALA A 201 -1.90 21.47 14.73
C ALA A 201 -0.65 21.98 13.99
N SER A 202 0.46 22.20 14.71
CA SER A 202 1.74 22.60 14.11
C SER A 202 2.33 21.47 13.26
N ILE A 203 2.28 20.22 13.73
CA ILE A 203 2.73 19.04 12.97
C ILE A 203 1.89 18.87 11.69
N ALA A 204 0.56 18.98 11.79
CA ALA A 204 -0.35 18.90 10.65
C ALA A 204 -0.21 20.06 9.64
N ALA A 205 0.47 21.15 10.02
CA ALA A 205 0.71 22.31 9.17
C ALA A 205 2.07 22.27 8.45
N LEU A 206 2.97 21.35 8.81
CA LEU A 206 4.24 21.18 8.09
C LEU A 206 3.97 20.84 6.62
N SER A 207 4.70 21.48 5.72
CA SER A 207 4.71 21.12 4.30
C SER A 207 5.34 19.74 4.10
N THR A 208 5.06 19.11 2.95
CA THR A 208 5.70 17.85 2.56
C THR A 208 7.22 17.98 2.42
N ASN A 209 7.74 19.17 2.08
CA ASN A 209 9.18 19.43 2.06
C ASN A 209 9.78 19.48 3.48
N GLN A 210 9.09 20.12 4.43
CA GLN A 210 9.52 20.14 5.84
C GLN A 210 9.47 18.74 6.45
N VAL A 211 8.45 17.94 6.11
CA VAL A 211 8.37 16.54 6.56
C VAL A 211 9.50 15.71 5.96
N SER A 212 9.66 15.70 4.63
CA SER A 212 10.61 14.81 3.93
C SER A 212 12.09 15.21 4.06
N LYS A 213 12.39 16.51 4.19
CA LYS A 213 13.78 17.02 4.21
C LYS A 213 14.16 17.73 5.50
N GLY A 214 13.16 18.17 6.28
CA GLY A 214 13.40 18.87 7.53
C GLY A 214 13.46 17.92 8.72
N LEU A 215 12.50 16.99 8.84
CA LEU A 215 12.51 16.06 9.97
C LEU A 215 13.66 15.05 9.87
N THR A 216 14.47 14.93 10.92
CA THR A 216 15.44 13.84 11.04
C THR A 216 14.78 12.58 11.63
N THR A 217 15.44 11.42 11.53
CA THR A 217 14.92 10.18 12.14
C THR A 217 14.81 10.29 13.66
N ASP A 218 15.75 10.96 14.31
CA ASP A 218 15.71 11.20 15.76
C ASP A 218 14.51 12.09 16.15
N GLN A 219 14.17 13.06 15.30
CA GLN A 219 13.00 13.90 15.49
C GLN A 219 11.69 13.15 15.23
N VAL A 220 11.67 12.21 14.27
CA VAL A 220 10.52 11.32 14.06
C VAL A 220 10.29 10.42 15.28
N VAL A 221 11.35 9.84 15.86
CA VAL A 221 11.28 9.07 17.12
C VAL A 221 10.80 9.94 18.28
N ALA A 222 11.14 11.23 18.29
CA ALA A 222 10.73 12.16 19.33
C ALA A 222 9.27 12.61 19.24
N LEU A 223 8.57 12.34 18.13
CA LEU A 223 7.15 12.64 18.02
C LEU A 223 6.37 11.83 19.04
N ARG A 224 5.46 12.49 19.74
CA ARG A 224 4.46 11.80 20.55
C ARG A 224 3.44 11.10 19.65
N THR A 225 2.82 10.05 20.18
CA THR A 225 1.78 9.29 19.48
C THR A 225 0.62 10.15 18.95
N ASP A 226 0.19 11.18 19.68
CA ASP A 226 -0.84 12.13 19.23
C ASP A 226 -0.38 13.01 18.05
N GLN A 227 0.92 13.32 17.98
CA GLN A 227 1.52 14.05 16.86
C GLN A 227 1.65 13.18 15.61
N VAL A 228 2.02 11.91 15.74
CA VAL A 228 2.09 10.96 14.61
C VAL A 228 0.71 10.79 13.97
N VAL A 229 -0.33 10.62 14.79
CA VAL A 229 -1.73 10.52 14.30
C VAL A 229 -2.21 11.82 13.61
N ALA A 230 -1.65 12.97 13.98
CA ALA A 230 -2.01 14.25 13.37
C ALA A 230 -1.41 14.46 11.96
N LEU A 231 -0.50 13.60 11.51
CA LEU A 231 0.03 13.66 10.15
C LEU A 231 -1.07 13.42 9.12
N LYS A 232 -1.14 14.33 8.14
CA LYS A 232 -2.03 14.21 6.98
C LYS A 232 -1.50 13.15 6.01
N THR A 233 -2.38 12.58 5.20
CA THR A 233 -2.02 11.54 4.22
C THR A 233 -0.95 11.99 3.23
N ASN A 234 -0.98 13.25 2.77
CA ASN A 234 0.08 13.79 1.91
C ASN A 234 1.43 13.96 2.61
N GLN A 235 1.44 14.17 3.94
CA GLN A 235 2.66 14.20 4.74
C GLN A 235 3.20 12.78 4.95
N VAL A 236 2.33 11.81 5.23
CA VAL A 236 2.72 10.39 5.32
C VAL A 236 3.35 9.92 4.01
N ALA A 237 2.71 10.20 2.86
CA ALA A 237 3.26 9.86 1.55
C ALA A 237 4.59 10.58 1.23
N ALA A 238 4.90 11.67 1.93
CA ALA A 238 6.15 12.42 1.75
C ALA A 238 7.30 11.92 2.63
N LEU A 239 7.03 11.15 3.69
CA LEU A 239 8.10 10.61 4.56
C LEU A 239 9.12 9.82 3.72
N THR A 240 10.40 9.94 4.06
CA THR A 240 11.43 9.07 3.46
C THR A 240 11.30 7.64 4.02
N THR A 241 11.93 6.66 3.36
CA THR A 241 11.98 5.28 3.87
C THR A 241 12.64 5.22 5.25
N ASP A 242 13.69 6.01 5.47
CA ASP A 242 14.40 6.06 6.75
C ASP A 242 13.51 6.68 7.86
N GLN A 243 12.73 7.71 7.52
CA GLN A 243 11.76 8.29 8.45
C GLN A 243 10.63 7.31 8.76
N VAL A 244 10.13 6.54 7.79
CA VAL A 244 9.13 5.48 8.04
C VAL A 244 9.71 4.39 8.93
N ALA A 245 10.94 3.96 8.69
CA ALA A 245 11.63 2.97 9.51
C ALA A 245 11.84 3.45 10.97
N ALA A 246 11.98 4.76 11.16
CA ALA A 246 12.15 5.38 12.47
C ALA A 246 10.85 5.50 13.30
N ILE A 247 9.66 5.29 12.70
CA ILE A 247 8.39 5.34 13.45
C ILE A 247 8.33 4.19 14.47
N GLU A 248 8.09 4.46 15.74
CA GLU A 248 8.01 3.39 16.74
C GLU A 248 6.80 2.47 16.49
N THR A 249 6.90 1.19 16.86
CA THR A 249 5.79 0.22 16.68
C THR A 249 4.53 0.64 17.43
N ARG A 250 4.65 1.35 18.56
CA ARG A 250 3.51 1.91 19.29
C ARG A 250 2.72 2.92 18.44
N ASP A 251 3.43 3.69 17.62
CA ASP A 251 2.85 4.75 16.81
C ASP A 251 2.26 4.17 15.53
N VAL A 252 2.89 3.14 14.94
CA VAL A 252 2.32 2.36 13.83
C VAL A 252 0.97 1.75 14.22
N ALA A 253 0.84 1.23 15.45
CA ALA A 253 -0.39 0.61 15.93
C ALA A 253 -1.59 1.56 16.02
N VAL A 254 -1.36 2.87 16.08
CA VAL A 254 -2.43 3.89 16.15
C VAL A 254 -2.66 4.65 14.85
N LEU A 255 -1.89 4.36 13.78
CA LEU A 255 -2.11 4.97 12.48
C LEU A 255 -3.51 4.65 11.96
N THR A 256 -4.15 5.65 11.34
CA THR A 256 -5.46 5.43 10.72
C THR A 256 -5.32 4.63 9.43
N SER A 257 -6.39 3.94 9.01
CA SER A 257 -6.42 3.27 7.70
C SER A 257 -6.13 4.23 6.53
N ALA A 258 -6.48 5.52 6.64
CA ALA A 258 -6.16 6.52 5.63
C ALA A 258 -4.65 6.83 5.58
N ASN A 259 -3.96 6.87 6.73
CA ASN A 259 -2.52 7.03 6.78
C ASN A 259 -1.81 5.80 6.17
N ILE A 260 -2.23 4.58 6.52
CA ILE A 260 -1.65 3.35 5.96
C ILE A 260 -1.87 3.27 4.44
N ALA A 261 -3.07 3.61 3.95
CA ALA A 261 -3.37 3.61 2.52
C ALA A 261 -2.56 4.68 1.74
N ALA A 262 -2.04 5.70 2.42
CA ALA A 262 -1.23 6.75 1.81
C ALA A 262 0.26 6.38 1.67
N LEU A 263 0.70 5.26 2.27
CA LEU A 263 2.07 4.79 2.12
C LEU A 263 2.37 4.43 0.66
N THR A 264 3.53 4.84 0.18
CA THR A 264 4.04 4.47 -1.15
C THR A 264 4.60 3.05 -1.13
N THR A 265 4.78 2.45 -2.32
CA THR A 265 5.36 1.10 -2.44
C THR A 265 6.81 1.05 -1.94
N ASP A 266 7.60 2.12 -2.11
CA ASP A 266 8.95 2.21 -1.53
C ASP A 266 8.90 2.29 -0.01
N GLN A 267 7.96 3.05 0.57
CA GLN A 267 7.78 3.10 2.01
C GLN A 267 7.33 1.75 2.58
N VAL A 268 6.45 1.03 1.90
CA VAL A 268 6.03 -0.32 2.30
C VAL A 268 7.21 -1.30 2.21
N SER A 269 7.90 -1.38 1.07
CA SER A 269 8.93 -2.40 0.82
C SER A 269 10.26 -2.16 1.51
N LYS A 270 10.67 -0.89 1.70
CA LYS A 270 11.98 -0.51 2.23
C LYS A 270 11.91 0.28 3.53
N GLY A 271 10.79 0.95 3.79
CA GLY A 271 10.60 1.76 4.99
C GLY A 271 10.06 0.96 6.17
N LEU A 272 9.02 0.16 5.96
CA LEU A 272 8.43 -0.64 7.04
C LEU A 272 9.35 -1.81 7.42
N THR A 273 9.73 -1.86 8.68
CA THR A 273 10.41 -3.02 9.27
C THR A 273 9.42 -4.16 9.53
N THR A 274 9.92 -5.38 9.67
CA THR A 274 9.09 -6.56 10.03
C THR A 274 8.35 -6.37 11.36
N SER A 275 8.98 -5.71 12.34
CA SER A 275 8.34 -5.38 13.62
C SER A 275 7.19 -4.36 13.46
N GLN A 276 7.30 -3.42 12.52
CA GLN A 276 6.23 -2.47 12.23
C GLN A 276 5.09 -3.14 11.44
N ILE A 277 5.37 -4.04 10.50
CA ILE A 277 4.34 -4.86 9.83
C ILE A 277 3.56 -5.67 10.87
N ALA A 278 4.27 -6.36 11.77
CA ALA A 278 3.70 -7.09 12.87
C ALA A 278 2.99 -6.19 13.90
N ALA A 279 3.17 -4.87 13.90
CA ALA A 279 2.46 -3.93 14.78
C ALA A 279 1.18 -3.36 14.15
N LEU A 280 0.96 -3.52 12.84
CA LEU A 280 -0.26 -3.06 12.19
C LEU A 280 -1.50 -3.73 12.82
N THR A 281 -2.59 -2.98 12.90
CA THR A 281 -3.89 -3.58 13.23
C THR A 281 -4.44 -4.33 12.02
N THR A 282 -5.40 -5.24 12.22
CA THR A 282 -6.10 -5.92 11.12
C THR A 282 -6.79 -4.93 10.18
N SER A 283 -7.34 -3.84 10.72
CA SER A 283 -7.90 -2.73 9.91
C SER A 283 -6.84 -1.93 9.15
N GLY A 284 -5.63 -1.83 9.70
CA GLY A 284 -4.47 -1.25 9.03
C GLY A 284 -4.01 -2.12 7.86
N VAL A 285 -3.85 -3.43 8.08
CA VAL A 285 -3.49 -4.39 7.03
C VAL A 285 -4.53 -4.41 5.91
N ALA A 286 -5.82 -4.42 6.23
CA ALA A 286 -6.89 -4.30 5.24
C ALA A 286 -6.87 -2.96 4.46
N ALA A 287 -6.16 -1.93 4.94
CA ALA A 287 -6.02 -0.64 4.29
C ALA A 287 -4.78 -0.53 3.40
N VAL A 288 -3.82 -1.45 3.50
CA VAL A 288 -2.66 -1.49 2.59
C VAL A 288 -3.16 -1.68 1.16
N THR A 289 -2.71 -0.83 0.24
CA THR A 289 -3.16 -0.92 -1.16
C THR A 289 -2.66 -2.22 -1.81
N THR A 290 -3.30 -2.68 -2.89
CA THR A 290 -2.83 -3.86 -3.63
C THR A 290 -1.41 -3.67 -4.17
N ALA A 291 -1.07 -2.46 -4.63
CA ALA A 291 0.31 -2.12 -4.98
C ALA A 291 1.27 -2.26 -3.78
N GLY A 292 0.85 -1.83 -2.59
CA GLY A 292 1.62 -2.02 -1.36
C GLY A 292 1.83 -3.50 -1.01
N ILE A 293 0.77 -4.32 -1.10
CA ILE A 293 0.87 -5.77 -0.88
C ILE A 293 1.84 -6.42 -1.89
N SER A 294 1.76 -6.04 -3.16
CA SER A 294 2.69 -6.55 -4.20
C SER A 294 4.14 -6.12 -3.98
N ALA A 295 4.37 -5.07 -3.20
CA ALA A 295 5.70 -4.55 -2.90
C ALA A 295 6.31 -5.17 -1.62
N LEU A 296 5.54 -5.93 -0.83
CA LEU A 296 6.06 -6.57 0.38
C LEU A 296 7.22 -7.50 0.04
N THR A 297 8.28 -7.44 0.83
CA THR A 297 9.35 -8.44 0.78
C THR A 297 8.89 -9.74 1.44
N THR A 298 9.55 -10.86 1.14
CA THR A 298 9.24 -12.16 1.77
C THR A 298 9.36 -12.09 3.30
N ASP A 299 10.35 -11.39 3.83
CA ASP A 299 10.51 -11.19 5.28
C ASP A 299 9.35 -10.41 5.88
N GLN A 300 8.80 -9.43 5.16
CA GLN A 300 7.62 -8.69 5.59
C GLN A 300 6.34 -9.53 5.50
N VAL A 301 6.23 -10.44 4.51
CA VAL A 301 5.13 -11.40 4.45
C VAL A 301 5.17 -12.35 5.65
N VAL A 302 6.34 -12.93 5.96
CA VAL A 302 6.54 -13.79 7.14
C VAL A 302 6.26 -13.05 8.45
N ALA A 303 6.45 -11.73 8.48
CA ALA A 303 6.18 -10.90 9.67
C ALA A 303 4.68 -10.63 9.91
N LEU A 304 3.80 -10.94 8.94
CA LEU A 304 2.36 -10.84 9.17
C LEU A 304 1.95 -11.85 10.24
N ARG A 305 1.16 -11.39 11.20
CA ARG A 305 0.49 -12.26 12.15
C ARG A 305 -0.69 -12.97 11.47
N THR A 306 -1.01 -14.15 11.94
CA THR A 306 -2.13 -14.95 11.42
C THR A 306 -3.48 -14.22 11.45
N ASP A 307 -3.75 -13.38 12.47
CA ASP A 307 -4.97 -12.54 12.52
C ASP A 307 -4.99 -11.44 11.44
N GLN A 308 -3.81 -10.94 11.05
CA GLN A 308 -3.67 -9.96 9.97
C GLN A 308 -3.89 -10.60 8.60
N VAL A 309 -3.39 -11.82 8.37
CA VAL A 309 -3.60 -12.57 7.12
C VAL A 309 -5.08 -12.87 6.91
N ALA A 310 -5.77 -13.32 7.96
CA ALA A 310 -7.21 -13.55 7.92
C ALA A 310 -8.03 -12.28 7.59
N ALA A 311 -7.49 -11.09 7.88
CA ALA A 311 -8.15 -9.80 7.62
C ALA A 311 -7.89 -9.21 6.22
N LEU A 312 -7.02 -9.82 5.41
CA LEU A 312 -6.75 -9.37 4.04
C LEU A 312 -8.02 -9.42 3.19
N ARG A 313 -8.18 -8.48 2.26
CA ARG A 313 -9.24 -8.57 1.25
C ARG A 313 -8.85 -9.56 0.15
N THR A 314 -9.83 -10.12 -0.55
CA THR A 314 -9.58 -11.00 -1.71
C THR A 314 -8.67 -10.34 -2.74
N SER A 315 -8.87 -9.04 -3.02
CA SER A 315 -8.01 -8.27 -3.92
C SER A 315 -6.59 -8.07 -3.42
N GLN A 316 -6.36 -8.07 -2.10
CA GLN A 316 -5.03 -8.00 -1.51
C GLN A 316 -4.32 -9.35 -1.60
N VAL A 317 -5.02 -10.45 -1.33
CA VAL A 317 -4.47 -11.81 -1.52
C VAL A 317 -4.04 -12.01 -2.98
N ALA A 318 -4.85 -11.55 -3.94
CA ALA A 318 -4.52 -11.61 -5.38
C ALA A 318 -3.34 -10.73 -5.79
N ALA A 319 -2.92 -9.79 -4.93
CA ALA A 319 -1.84 -8.88 -5.21
C ALA A 319 -0.47 -9.38 -4.70
N PHE A 320 -0.42 -10.46 -3.91
CA PHE A 320 0.86 -11.07 -3.54
C PHE A 320 1.62 -11.54 -4.78
N THR A 321 2.93 -11.37 -4.78
CA THR A 321 3.80 -12.03 -5.76
C THR A 321 3.82 -13.55 -5.51
N THR A 322 4.34 -14.33 -6.46
CA THR A 322 4.56 -15.77 -6.26
C THR A 322 5.53 -16.02 -5.11
N ASP A 323 6.59 -15.23 -5.00
CA ASP A 323 7.56 -15.32 -3.89
C ASP A 323 6.91 -14.96 -2.55
N GLY A 324 6.06 -13.92 -2.52
CA GLY A 324 5.28 -13.57 -1.34
C GLY A 324 4.29 -14.66 -0.95
N THR A 325 3.66 -15.31 -1.93
CA THR A 325 2.75 -16.44 -1.68
C THR A 325 3.50 -17.64 -1.09
N ALA A 326 4.65 -17.99 -1.65
CA ALA A 326 5.53 -19.04 -1.13
C ALA A 326 6.10 -18.72 0.27
N ALA A 327 6.17 -17.44 0.64
CA ALA A 327 6.63 -16.98 1.94
C ALA A 327 5.55 -17.01 3.05
N LEU A 328 4.27 -17.21 2.74
CA LEU A 328 3.22 -17.36 3.76
C LEU A 328 3.53 -18.55 4.68
N GLU A 329 3.33 -18.42 5.99
CA GLU A 329 3.46 -19.58 6.87
C GLU A 329 2.26 -20.54 6.67
N THR A 330 2.44 -21.84 6.95
CA THR A 330 1.33 -22.82 6.85
C THR A 330 0.13 -22.45 7.72
N ARG A 331 0.39 -21.87 8.90
CA ARG A 331 -0.67 -21.34 9.80
C ARG A 331 -1.46 -20.19 9.18
N ASP A 332 -0.82 -19.40 8.32
CA ASP A 332 -1.43 -18.25 7.66
C ASP A 332 -2.31 -18.69 6.49
N VAL A 333 -1.84 -19.70 5.74
CA VAL A 333 -2.65 -20.36 4.70
C VAL A 333 -3.90 -21.00 5.31
N ALA A 334 -3.78 -21.67 6.46
CA ALA A 334 -4.91 -22.33 7.13
C ALA A 334 -6.03 -21.38 7.59
N VAL A 335 -5.75 -20.08 7.77
CA VAL A 335 -6.76 -19.09 8.19
C VAL A 335 -7.35 -18.26 7.06
N LEU A 336 -6.91 -18.45 5.81
CA LEU A 336 -7.55 -17.82 4.66
C LEU A 336 -9.03 -18.23 4.60
N THR A 337 -9.92 -17.27 4.45
CA THR A 337 -11.32 -17.53 4.17
C THR A 337 -11.47 -18.25 2.83
N THR A 338 -12.55 -19.00 2.66
CA THR A 338 -12.88 -19.66 1.38
C THR A 338 -12.97 -18.66 0.23
N ALA A 339 -13.44 -17.44 0.48
CA ALA A 339 -13.45 -16.36 -0.51
C ALA A 339 -12.04 -15.86 -0.87
N GLN A 340 -11.12 -15.74 0.10
CA GLN A 340 -9.72 -15.40 -0.17
C GLN A 340 -9.01 -16.50 -0.96
N VAL A 341 -9.30 -17.77 -0.68
CA VAL A 341 -8.77 -18.89 -1.47
C VAL A 341 -9.34 -18.86 -2.88
N GLN A 342 -10.67 -18.89 -3.03
CA GLN A 342 -11.34 -18.98 -4.34
C GLN A 342 -11.12 -17.75 -5.24
N GLN A 343 -11.25 -16.55 -4.69
CA GLN A 343 -11.25 -15.29 -5.46
C GLN A 343 -9.95 -14.50 -5.31
N GLY A 344 -9.17 -14.81 -4.27
CA GLY A 344 -7.92 -14.12 -3.98
C GLY A 344 -6.69 -14.85 -4.51
N LEU A 345 -6.64 -16.19 -4.56
CA LEU A 345 -5.48 -16.88 -5.13
C LEU A 345 -5.61 -17.01 -6.65
N THR A 346 -4.70 -16.41 -7.40
CA THR A 346 -4.58 -16.63 -8.84
C THR A 346 -3.97 -18.01 -9.14
N THR A 347 -4.11 -18.51 -10.36
CA THR A 347 -3.50 -19.79 -10.77
C THR A 347 -1.99 -19.81 -10.62
N ASN A 348 -1.30 -18.70 -10.90
CA ASN A 348 0.14 -18.57 -10.68
C ASN A 348 0.51 -18.64 -9.19
N GLN A 349 -0.35 -18.09 -8.31
CA GLN A 349 -0.15 -18.17 -6.87
C GLN A 349 -0.43 -19.58 -6.35
N ILE A 350 -1.42 -20.30 -6.90
CA ILE A 350 -1.64 -21.72 -6.60
C ILE A 350 -0.39 -22.53 -6.94
N VAL A 351 0.19 -22.36 -8.14
CA VAL A 351 1.45 -23.02 -8.54
C VAL A 351 2.61 -22.67 -7.61
N ALA A 352 2.62 -21.45 -7.05
CA ALA A 352 3.68 -20.99 -6.16
C ALA A 352 3.55 -21.50 -4.71
N LEU A 353 2.39 -22.04 -4.30
CA LEU A 353 2.24 -22.63 -2.97
C LEU A 353 3.19 -23.82 -2.81
N THR A 354 3.86 -23.92 -1.67
CA THR A 354 4.66 -25.11 -1.34
C THR A 354 3.74 -26.28 -1.02
N THR A 355 4.27 -27.50 -1.09
CA THR A 355 3.50 -28.72 -0.73
C THR A 355 3.06 -28.70 0.74
N ASP A 356 3.87 -28.14 1.63
CA ASP A 356 3.50 -27.92 3.04
C ASP A 356 2.35 -26.93 3.20
N GLN A 357 2.31 -25.88 2.37
CA GLN A 357 1.20 -24.91 2.36
C GLN A 357 -0.09 -25.52 1.79
N ILE A 358 0.00 -26.35 0.74
CA ILE A 358 -1.15 -27.09 0.20
C ILE A 358 -1.72 -28.04 1.27
N ALA A 359 -0.85 -28.77 1.97
CA ALA A 359 -1.26 -29.65 3.08
C ALA A 359 -1.86 -28.88 4.28
N ALA A 360 -1.61 -27.57 4.39
CA ALA A 360 -2.18 -26.73 5.42
C ALA A 360 -3.56 -26.17 5.06
N LEU A 361 -4.03 -26.35 3.82
CA LEU A 361 -5.39 -25.99 3.44
C LEU A 361 -6.38 -26.86 4.21
N THR A 362 -7.34 -26.21 4.86
CA THR A 362 -8.51 -26.88 5.42
C THR A 362 -9.40 -27.41 4.29
N THR A 363 -10.19 -28.43 4.56
CA THR A 363 -11.09 -29.03 3.57
C THR A 363 -12.06 -28.01 2.98
N LYS A 364 -12.60 -27.08 3.79
CA LYS A 364 -13.45 -26.00 3.29
C LYS A 364 -12.74 -25.08 2.29
N GLN A 365 -11.43 -24.88 2.45
CA GLN A 365 -10.64 -24.09 1.51
C GLN A 365 -10.37 -24.86 0.22
N VAL A 366 -10.05 -26.17 0.32
CA VAL A 366 -9.88 -27.04 -0.84
C VAL A 366 -11.18 -27.12 -1.67
N GLU A 367 -12.33 -27.27 -1.02
CA GLU A 367 -13.66 -27.23 -1.64
C GLU A 367 -13.97 -25.91 -2.34
N ALA A 368 -13.43 -24.81 -1.82
CA ALA A 368 -13.66 -23.49 -2.39
C ALA A 368 -12.82 -23.22 -3.65
N LEU A 369 -11.81 -24.04 -3.93
CA LEU A 369 -10.98 -23.88 -5.13
C LEU A 369 -11.85 -23.96 -6.39
N SER A 370 -11.65 -23.00 -7.29
CA SER A 370 -12.28 -23.03 -8.61
C SER A 370 -11.65 -24.10 -9.51
N SER A 371 -12.35 -24.51 -10.56
CA SER A 371 -11.82 -25.44 -11.55
C SER A 371 -10.52 -24.96 -12.21
N GLN A 372 -10.35 -23.64 -12.37
CA GLN A 372 -9.10 -23.05 -12.88
C GLN A 372 -7.94 -23.21 -11.89
N GLN A 373 -8.21 -23.03 -10.59
CA GLN A 373 -7.19 -23.19 -9.55
C GLN A 373 -6.80 -24.65 -9.38
N ILE A 374 -7.76 -25.56 -9.44
CA ILE A 374 -7.49 -27.00 -9.36
C ILE A 374 -6.70 -27.47 -10.58
N GLY A 375 -7.07 -27.02 -11.78
CA GLY A 375 -6.31 -27.31 -13.00
C GLY A 375 -4.92 -26.67 -13.04
N ALA A 376 -4.61 -25.74 -12.13
CA ALA A 376 -3.30 -25.13 -12.00
C ALA A 376 -2.38 -25.84 -10.99
N LEU A 377 -2.91 -26.77 -10.17
CA LEU A 377 -2.07 -27.54 -9.24
C LEU A 377 -1.01 -28.33 -9.99
N THR A 378 0.20 -28.34 -9.45
CA THR A 378 1.30 -29.16 -9.99
C THR A 378 1.19 -30.61 -9.54
N THR A 379 1.90 -31.50 -10.23
CA THR A 379 1.98 -32.93 -9.84
C THR A 379 2.49 -33.15 -8.44
N ASP A 380 3.36 -32.26 -7.95
CA ASP A 380 3.91 -32.34 -6.60
C ASP A 380 2.91 -31.83 -5.55
N GLN A 381 1.97 -30.95 -5.93
CA GLN A 381 0.98 -30.37 -5.02
C GLN A 381 -0.25 -31.25 -4.84
N THR A 382 -0.74 -31.89 -5.90
CA THR A 382 -1.98 -32.67 -5.91
C THR A 382 -2.10 -33.69 -4.78
N PRO A 383 -1.07 -34.53 -4.48
CA PRO A 383 -1.15 -35.49 -3.39
C PRO A 383 -1.36 -34.84 -2.02
N HIS A 384 -0.88 -33.60 -1.84
CA HIS A 384 -0.92 -32.88 -0.56
C HIS A 384 -2.31 -32.32 -0.21
N LEU A 385 -3.31 -32.47 -1.07
CA LEU A 385 -4.71 -32.14 -0.72
C LEU A 385 -5.33 -33.12 0.28
N GLN A 386 -4.71 -34.29 0.52
CA GLN A 386 -5.17 -35.31 1.48
C GLN A 386 -6.60 -35.78 1.21
N LEU A 387 -6.94 -35.95 -0.07
CA LEU A 387 -8.20 -36.53 -0.51
C LEU A 387 -7.92 -37.86 -1.22
N GLY A 388 -8.79 -38.84 -1.06
CA GLY A 388 -8.74 -40.12 -1.79
C GLY A 388 -10.12 -40.44 -2.37
N THR A 389 -10.16 -40.96 -3.59
CA THR A 389 -11.43 -41.14 -4.33
C THR A 389 -11.79 -42.59 -4.58
N PRO A 390 -13.09 -42.88 -4.49
CA PRO A 390 -13.72 -43.81 -5.41
C PRO A 390 -15.15 -43.41 -5.86
N ILE A 391 -15.68 -44.14 -6.83
CA ILE A 391 -17.09 -44.09 -7.25
C ILE A 391 -18.01 -44.71 -6.17
N VAL A 392 -19.06 -43.96 -5.80
CA VAL A 392 -20.16 -44.32 -4.90
C VAL A 392 -21.48 -44.27 -5.66
N LEU A 393 -22.39 -45.22 -5.42
CA LEU A 393 -23.73 -45.29 -6.00
C LEU A 393 -24.79 -45.00 -4.92
N ASP A 394 -25.76 -44.15 -5.23
CA ASP A 394 -26.93 -43.89 -4.39
C ASP A 394 -27.96 -45.01 -4.60
N LEU A 395 -27.94 -46.01 -3.72
CA LEU A 395 -28.77 -47.20 -3.88
C LEU A 395 -30.19 -47.04 -3.32
N ASN A 396 -30.40 -46.02 -2.49
CA ASN A 396 -31.65 -45.85 -1.75
C ASN A 396 -32.47 -44.63 -2.21
N GLY A 397 -31.90 -43.81 -3.10
CA GLY A 397 -32.55 -42.68 -3.75
C GLY A 397 -32.61 -41.41 -2.89
N ASN A 398 -31.77 -41.30 -1.85
CA ASN A 398 -31.70 -40.13 -0.97
C ASN A 398 -30.52 -39.19 -1.29
N GLY A 399 -29.82 -39.45 -2.40
CA GLY A 399 -28.56 -38.82 -2.78
C GLY A 399 -27.35 -39.49 -2.14
N ILE A 400 -26.16 -39.22 -2.66
CA ILE A 400 -24.91 -39.77 -2.12
C ILE A 400 -24.64 -39.25 -0.70
N THR A 401 -24.52 -40.16 0.24
CA THR A 401 -24.24 -39.90 1.66
C THR A 401 -22.93 -40.56 2.11
N THR A 402 -22.26 -39.93 3.06
CA THR A 402 -20.89 -40.26 3.47
C THR A 402 -20.71 -40.14 4.99
N GLN A 403 -19.61 -40.67 5.50
CA GLN A 403 -19.15 -40.55 6.87
C GLN A 403 -17.91 -39.68 6.91
N SER A 404 -17.85 -38.77 7.88
CA SER A 404 -16.66 -37.96 8.11
C SER A 404 -15.45 -38.85 8.44
N ILE A 405 -14.23 -38.36 8.22
CA ILE A 405 -13.00 -39.07 8.60
C ILE A 405 -12.97 -39.50 10.08
N ALA A 406 -13.66 -38.77 10.98
CA ALA A 406 -13.74 -39.12 12.40
C ALA A 406 -14.56 -40.39 12.69
N ASN A 407 -15.50 -40.71 11.81
CA ASN A 407 -16.29 -41.94 11.81
C ASN A 407 -15.91 -42.83 10.62
N GLY A 408 -14.75 -42.56 10.01
CA GLY A 408 -14.28 -43.22 8.82
C GLY A 408 -13.65 -44.59 9.13
N VAL A 409 -13.03 -45.16 8.11
CA VAL A 409 -12.41 -46.50 8.18
C VAL A 409 -10.90 -46.41 7.94
N GLN A 410 -10.19 -47.51 8.19
CA GLN A 410 -8.79 -47.66 7.77
C GLN A 410 -8.73 -48.49 6.50
N PHE A 411 -8.52 -47.84 5.35
CA PHE A 411 -8.52 -48.49 4.05
C PHE A 411 -7.32 -48.05 3.21
N ASP A 412 -6.80 -48.93 2.35
CA ASP A 412 -5.75 -48.60 1.37
C ASP A 412 -6.35 -47.87 0.17
N ILE A 413 -6.98 -46.71 0.40
CA ILE A 413 -7.75 -45.99 -0.64
C ILE A 413 -6.90 -45.59 -1.87
N PHE A 414 -5.59 -45.44 -1.69
CA PHE A 414 -4.65 -45.10 -2.75
C PHE A 414 -4.11 -46.34 -3.51
N GLY A 415 -4.41 -47.55 -3.05
CA GLY A 415 -4.00 -48.79 -3.72
C GLY A 415 -2.48 -48.97 -3.76
N VAL A 416 -1.80 -48.68 -2.65
CA VAL A 416 -0.34 -48.72 -2.48
C VAL A 416 0.09 -49.66 -1.36
N ASN A 417 -0.83 -50.50 -0.87
CA ASN A 417 -0.68 -51.39 0.28
C ASN A 417 -0.42 -50.65 1.59
N GLN A 418 -1.01 -49.46 1.77
CA GLN A 418 -0.92 -48.70 3.00
C GLN A 418 -2.27 -48.14 3.39
N ASN A 419 -2.84 -48.66 4.48
CA ASN A 419 -4.08 -48.13 5.01
C ASN A 419 -3.88 -46.73 5.59
N VAL A 420 -4.82 -45.85 5.27
CA VAL A 420 -4.97 -44.52 5.87
C VAL A 420 -6.34 -44.43 6.54
N THR A 421 -6.50 -43.55 7.53
CA THR A 421 -7.86 -43.24 7.98
C THR A 421 -8.51 -42.39 6.90
N THR A 422 -9.67 -42.80 6.41
CA THR A 422 -10.39 -42.11 5.34
C THR A 422 -11.85 -41.92 5.74
N GLY A 423 -12.45 -40.79 5.34
CA GLY A 423 -13.90 -40.69 5.24
C GLY A 423 -14.45 -41.84 4.39
N TRP A 424 -15.74 -42.14 4.53
CA TRP A 424 -16.29 -43.37 3.96
C TRP A 424 -17.69 -43.19 3.41
N VAL A 425 -18.19 -44.18 2.68
CA VAL A 425 -19.60 -44.21 2.28
C VAL A 425 -20.49 -44.44 3.51
N ALA A 426 -21.66 -43.79 3.56
CA ALA A 426 -22.63 -44.04 4.63
C ALA A 426 -23.53 -45.24 4.29
N GLY A 427 -24.11 -45.87 5.33
CA GLY A 427 -24.99 -47.01 5.15
C GLY A 427 -26.22 -46.67 4.31
N GLY A 428 -26.49 -47.48 3.28
CA GLY A 428 -27.57 -47.27 2.32
C GLY A 428 -27.09 -46.94 0.92
N ASP A 429 -25.83 -46.57 0.76
CA ASP A 429 -25.12 -46.38 -0.52
C ASP A 429 -24.02 -47.44 -0.65
N GLY A 430 -23.37 -47.52 -1.82
CA GLY A 430 -22.33 -48.54 -2.05
C GLY A 430 -21.18 -48.08 -2.93
N LEU A 431 -20.01 -48.66 -2.71
CA LEU A 431 -18.80 -48.41 -3.52
C LEU A 431 -18.84 -49.26 -4.79
N LEU A 432 -18.50 -48.68 -5.94
CA LEU A 432 -18.28 -49.48 -7.16
C LEU A 432 -16.93 -50.17 -7.09
N VAL A 433 -16.92 -51.49 -7.29
CA VAL A 433 -15.72 -52.32 -7.09
C VAL A 433 -15.55 -53.36 -8.19
N LEU A 434 -14.31 -53.79 -8.39
CA LEU A 434 -13.93 -54.93 -9.22
C LEU A 434 -12.85 -55.72 -8.48
N ASP A 435 -13.15 -56.97 -8.14
CA ASP A 435 -12.16 -57.90 -7.59
C ASP A 435 -11.16 -58.30 -8.69
N ARG A 436 -10.10 -57.50 -8.84
CA ARG A 436 -9.11 -57.64 -9.91
C ARG A 436 -8.17 -58.83 -9.66
N ASN A 437 -7.94 -59.18 -8.40
CA ASN A 437 -7.01 -60.24 -8.03
C ASN A 437 -7.71 -61.62 -7.91
N ARG A 438 -9.05 -61.62 -7.87
CA ARG A 438 -9.94 -62.79 -7.76
C ARG A 438 -9.77 -63.56 -6.45
N ASP A 439 -9.48 -62.87 -5.36
CA ASP A 439 -9.36 -63.45 -4.02
C ASP A 439 -10.69 -63.47 -3.24
N GLY A 440 -11.74 -62.83 -3.78
CA GLY A 440 -13.08 -62.77 -3.20
C GLY A 440 -13.24 -61.69 -2.13
N SER A 441 -12.31 -60.74 -1.99
CA SER A 441 -12.38 -59.65 -1.03
C SER A 441 -11.92 -58.34 -1.66
N ILE A 442 -12.61 -57.24 -1.35
CA ILE A 442 -12.15 -55.90 -1.74
C ILE A 442 -11.29 -55.34 -0.61
N ASN A 443 -9.98 -55.31 -0.83
CA ASN A 443 -9.01 -55.03 0.23
C ASN A 443 -8.08 -53.83 -0.03
N GLY A 444 -8.21 -53.20 -1.21
CA GLY A 444 -7.46 -51.98 -1.51
C GLY A 444 -8.04 -51.15 -2.64
N GLY A 445 -7.55 -49.92 -2.75
CA GLY A 445 -7.99 -48.92 -3.73
C GLY A 445 -7.75 -49.30 -5.18
N THR A 446 -6.90 -50.31 -5.45
CA THR A 446 -6.77 -50.89 -6.79
C THR A 446 -8.04 -51.60 -7.27
N GLU A 447 -8.89 -52.02 -6.35
CA GLU A 447 -10.15 -52.75 -6.59
C GLU A 447 -11.38 -51.84 -6.49
N LEU A 448 -11.21 -50.61 -6.00
CA LEU A 448 -12.18 -49.54 -6.16
C LEU A 448 -12.01 -48.87 -7.53
N PHE A 449 -13.02 -48.12 -7.97
CA PHE A 449 -12.90 -47.21 -9.11
C PHE A 449 -12.61 -45.80 -8.64
N GLY A 450 -11.35 -45.40 -8.65
CA GLY A 450 -10.88 -44.11 -8.15
C GLY A 450 -9.42 -43.86 -8.53
N GLU A 451 -8.78 -42.89 -7.91
CA GLU A 451 -7.35 -42.64 -8.17
C GLU A 451 -6.42 -43.81 -7.75
N GLY A 452 -6.89 -44.67 -6.84
CA GLY A 452 -6.18 -45.89 -6.45
C GLY A 452 -6.14 -46.96 -7.55
N THR A 453 -6.97 -46.85 -8.59
CA THR A 453 -7.06 -47.83 -9.67
C THR A 453 -5.84 -47.76 -10.60
N ASN A 454 -5.29 -48.93 -10.96
CA ASN A 454 -4.28 -49.00 -12.03
C ASN A 454 -4.97 -49.08 -13.39
N LEU A 455 -4.60 -48.18 -14.30
CA LEU A 455 -5.01 -48.21 -15.70
C LEU A 455 -4.26 -49.29 -16.48
N ALA A 456 -4.75 -49.65 -17.67
CA ALA A 456 -4.11 -50.59 -18.58
C ALA A 456 -2.70 -50.13 -19.03
N SER A 457 -2.42 -48.83 -18.96
CA SER A 457 -1.07 -48.28 -19.19
C SER A 457 -0.06 -48.64 -18.10
N GLY A 458 -0.54 -49.04 -16.91
CA GLY A 458 0.25 -49.22 -15.70
C GLY A 458 0.32 -47.97 -14.81
N ASP A 459 -0.21 -46.83 -15.27
CA ASP A 459 -0.34 -45.60 -14.46
C ASP A 459 -1.55 -45.69 -13.52
N LYS A 460 -1.58 -44.87 -12.48
CA LYS A 460 -2.79 -44.66 -11.67
C LYS A 460 -3.81 -43.83 -12.44
N ALA A 461 -5.09 -44.10 -12.24
CA ALA A 461 -6.16 -43.25 -12.74
C ALA A 461 -6.13 -41.88 -12.03
N THR A 462 -6.56 -40.84 -12.72
CA THR A 462 -6.68 -39.49 -12.14
C THR A 462 -8.01 -39.29 -11.41
N ASN A 463 -9.02 -40.12 -11.72
CA ASN A 463 -10.34 -40.15 -11.10
C ASN A 463 -11.04 -41.48 -11.44
N GLY A 464 -12.11 -41.81 -10.74
CA GLY A 464 -12.87 -43.04 -10.88
C GLY A 464 -13.58 -43.18 -12.22
N TYR A 465 -14.05 -42.10 -12.84
CA TYR A 465 -14.67 -42.18 -14.17
C TYR A 465 -13.66 -42.49 -15.28
N GLN A 466 -12.43 -42.00 -15.16
CA GLN A 466 -11.33 -42.41 -16.05
C GLN A 466 -11.05 -43.91 -15.91
N ALA A 467 -11.00 -44.41 -14.67
CA ALA A 467 -10.81 -45.82 -14.41
C ALA A 467 -11.96 -46.67 -14.98
N LEU A 468 -13.20 -46.21 -14.84
CA LEU A 468 -14.38 -46.92 -15.32
C LEU A 468 -14.46 -46.90 -16.85
N ALA A 469 -14.04 -45.82 -17.51
CA ALA A 469 -14.03 -45.70 -18.96
C ALA A 469 -13.13 -46.71 -19.69
N GLU A 470 -12.15 -47.34 -19.02
CA GLU A 470 -11.38 -48.44 -19.63
C GLU A 470 -12.22 -49.70 -19.90
N MET A 471 -13.41 -49.78 -19.28
CA MET A 471 -14.33 -50.90 -19.44
C MET A 471 -15.35 -50.69 -20.58
N ASP A 472 -15.45 -49.48 -21.15
CA ASP A 472 -16.33 -49.16 -22.28
C ASP A 472 -15.70 -49.69 -23.57
N THR A 473 -16.05 -50.92 -23.93
CA THR A 473 -15.47 -51.62 -25.07
C THR A 473 -16.16 -51.28 -26.38
N ASN A 474 -17.41 -50.79 -26.32
CA ASN A 474 -18.21 -50.44 -27.51
C ASN A 474 -18.17 -48.93 -27.83
N GLY A 475 -17.67 -48.11 -26.91
CA GLY A 475 -17.48 -46.66 -27.03
C GLY A 475 -18.78 -45.85 -26.98
N ASP A 476 -19.83 -46.37 -26.35
CA ASP A 476 -21.14 -45.71 -26.28
C ASP A 476 -21.27 -44.69 -25.13
N GLY A 477 -20.25 -44.59 -24.27
CA GLY A 477 -20.23 -43.67 -23.14
C GLY A 477 -20.98 -44.18 -21.91
N ALA A 478 -21.28 -45.48 -21.85
CA ALA A 478 -21.82 -46.17 -20.70
C ALA A 478 -21.17 -47.55 -20.54
N ILE A 479 -21.27 -48.13 -19.34
CA ILE A 479 -20.87 -49.51 -19.08
C ILE A 479 -22.15 -50.33 -18.92
N GLY A 480 -22.39 -51.25 -19.85
CA GLY A 480 -23.60 -52.07 -19.91
C GLY A 480 -23.33 -53.52 -20.26
N ALA A 481 -24.40 -54.30 -20.49
CA ALA A 481 -24.29 -55.74 -20.76
C ALA A 481 -23.51 -56.09 -22.05
N ASP A 482 -23.33 -55.13 -22.95
CA ASP A 482 -22.54 -55.28 -24.17
C ASP A 482 -21.02 -55.16 -23.91
N ASP A 483 -20.61 -54.73 -22.71
CA ASP A 483 -19.21 -54.64 -22.30
C ASP A 483 -18.71 -55.88 -21.59
N ALA A 484 -17.57 -56.38 -22.04
CA ALA A 484 -17.02 -57.67 -21.60
C ALA A 484 -16.76 -57.76 -20.08
N GLY A 485 -16.56 -56.64 -19.40
CA GLY A 485 -16.30 -56.57 -17.96
C GLY A 485 -17.51 -56.25 -17.08
N PHE A 486 -18.67 -55.94 -17.66
CA PHE A 486 -19.85 -55.49 -16.89
C PHE A 486 -20.34 -56.55 -15.89
N ALA A 487 -20.30 -57.84 -16.26
CA ALA A 487 -20.74 -58.91 -15.38
C ALA A 487 -19.82 -59.16 -14.18
N ASP A 488 -18.56 -58.67 -14.22
CA ASP A 488 -17.58 -58.81 -13.15
C ASP A 488 -17.64 -57.65 -12.14
N LEU A 489 -18.32 -56.56 -12.47
CA LEU A 489 -18.51 -55.43 -11.58
C LEU A 489 -19.47 -55.76 -10.43
N MET A 490 -19.13 -55.25 -9.26
CA MET A 490 -19.92 -55.40 -8.04
C MET A 490 -20.10 -54.05 -7.36
N VAL A 491 -21.05 -54.00 -6.45
CA VAL A 491 -21.24 -52.89 -5.51
C VAL A 491 -20.98 -53.43 -4.11
N TRP A 492 -20.08 -52.77 -3.39
CA TRP A 492 -19.79 -53.07 -1.99
C TRP A 492 -20.62 -52.16 -1.09
N VAL A 493 -21.61 -52.75 -0.41
CA VAL A 493 -22.46 -52.08 0.59
C VAL A 493 -21.92 -52.43 1.97
N ASP A 494 -20.95 -51.65 2.40
CA ASP A 494 -20.24 -51.85 3.66
C ASP A 494 -21.14 -51.56 4.88
N ASP A 495 -20.94 -52.30 5.97
CA ASP A 495 -21.60 -52.02 7.26
C ASP A 495 -20.92 -50.88 8.04
N GLY A 496 -19.82 -50.37 7.48
CA GLY A 496 -19.04 -49.22 7.95
C GLY A 496 -17.76 -49.61 8.66
N ASP A 497 -17.35 -50.88 8.64
CA ASP A 497 -16.09 -51.34 9.22
C ASP A 497 -14.90 -51.27 8.25
N GLY A 498 -15.15 -51.06 6.95
CA GLY A 498 -14.15 -50.96 5.90
C GLY A 498 -13.48 -52.29 5.54
N VAL A 499 -14.09 -53.42 5.89
CA VAL A 499 -13.59 -54.77 5.62
C VAL A 499 -14.62 -55.53 4.78
N SER A 500 -14.30 -55.74 3.51
CA SER A 500 -15.22 -56.41 2.58
C SER A 500 -15.52 -57.86 2.97
N GLN A 501 -16.80 -58.20 3.01
CA GLN A 501 -17.32 -59.56 3.25
C GLN A 501 -18.21 -60.04 2.10
N GLU A 502 -18.31 -61.36 1.90
CA GLU A 502 -19.14 -61.95 0.83
C GLU A 502 -20.61 -61.49 0.88
N SER A 503 -21.16 -61.27 2.08
CA SER A 503 -22.54 -60.81 2.26
C SER A 503 -22.78 -59.34 1.88
N GLU A 504 -21.73 -58.56 1.73
CA GLU A 504 -21.77 -57.11 1.41
C GLU A 504 -21.50 -56.83 -0.07
N LEU A 505 -21.05 -57.85 -0.81
CA LEU A 505 -20.75 -57.75 -2.23
C LEU A 505 -21.98 -58.16 -3.04
N HIS A 506 -22.51 -57.20 -3.79
CA HIS A 506 -23.68 -57.39 -4.63
C HIS A 506 -23.29 -57.27 -6.09
N SER A 507 -23.68 -58.24 -6.92
CA SER A 507 -23.56 -58.06 -8.37
C SER A 507 -24.50 -56.96 -8.85
N LEU A 508 -24.11 -56.20 -9.88
CA LEU A 508 -24.97 -55.17 -10.49
C LEU A 508 -26.37 -55.71 -10.81
N GLY A 509 -26.44 -56.91 -11.39
CA GLY A 509 -27.72 -57.56 -11.72
C GLY A 509 -28.60 -57.88 -10.51
N SER A 510 -28.02 -58.19 -9.33
CA SER A 510 -28.78 -58.42 -8.09
C SER A 510 -29.42 -57.14 -7.54
N LEU A 511 -28.79 -55.99 -7.81
CA LEU A 511 -29.31 -54.65 -7.51
C LEU A 511 -30.20 -54.10 -8.64
N GLY A 512 -30.38 -54.87 -9.72
CA GLY A 512 -31.15 -54.45 -10.89
C GLY A 512 -30.47 -53.40 -11.75
N ILE A 513 -29.17 -53.13 -11.57
CA ILE A 513 -28.41 -52.15 -12.35
C ILE A 513 -28.09 -52.73 -13.72
N THR A 514 -28.41 -51.98 -14.77
CA THR A 514 -28.23 -52.39 -16.17
C THR A 514 -27.22 -51.56 -16.94
N GLU A 515 -26.93 -50.34 -16.47
CA GLU A 515 -26.06 -49.39 -17.16
C GLU A 515 -25.43 -48.41 -16.16
N LEU A 516 -24.14 -48.11 -16.30
CA LEU A 516 -23.42 -47.07 -15.57
C LEU A 516 -22.96 -45.98 -16.55
N GLY A 517 -23.42 -44.73 -16.41
CA GLY A 517 -23.08 -43.66 -17.35
C GLY A 517 -21.68 -43.08 -17.13
N LEU A 518 -20.89 -42.88 -18.19
CA LEU A 518 -19.55 -42.28 -18.08
C LEU A 518 -19.53 -40.77 -18.23
N ASN A 519 -20.67 -40.17 -18.60
CA ASN A 519 -20.78 -38.73 -18.80
C ASN A 519 -20.93 -38.00 -17.46
N ALA A 520 -19.83 -37.91 -16.71
CA ALA A 520 -19.80 -37.24 -15.42
C ALA A 520 -19.74 -35.71 -15.55
N GLN A 521 -20.45 -35.02 -14.68
CA GLN A 521 -20.46 -33.56 -14.56
C GLN A 521 -19.86 -33.13 -13.22
N THR A 522 -19.27 -31.93 -13.15
CA THR A 522 -18.73 -31.39 -11.90
C THR A 522 -19.84 -31.23 -10.88
N SER A 523 -19.51 -31.50 -9.63
CA SER A 523 -20.31 -31.10 -8.49
C SER A 523 -19.44 -30.41 -7.44
N THR A 524 -20.08 -29.55 -6.65
CA THR A 524 -19.51 -28.90 -5.46
C THR A 524 -20.24 -29.34 -4.19
N ALA A 525 -21.11 -30.35 -4.31
CA ALA A 525 -21.84 -30.91 -3.18
C ALA A 525 -20.88 -31.61 -2.22
N THR A 526 -21.16 -31.48 -0.93
CA THR A 526 -20.36 -32.08 0.14
C THR A 526 -21.28 -32.81 1.07
N ASP A 527 -20.76 -33.88 1.67
CA ASP A 527 -21.40 -34.51 2.80
C ASP A 527 -20.33 -34.88 3.83
N ASN A 528 -20.57 -34.58 5.11
CA ASN A 528 -19.69 -34.90 6.23
C ASN A 528 -18.17 -34.57 6.07
N GLY A 529 -17.84 -33.55 5.27
CA GLY A 529 -16.45 -33.14 4.98
C GLY A 529 -15.82 -33.82 3.77
N ASN A 530 -16.57 -34.66 3.05
CA ASN A 530 -16.14 -35.30 1.81
C ASN A 530 -16.77 -34.57 0.62
N LEU A 531 -16.04 -34.50 -0.49
CA LEU A 531 -16.48 -33.82 -1.71
C LEU A 531 -17.09 -34.82 -2.69
N ILE A 532 -18.34 -34.60 -3.10
CA ILE A 532 -19.02 -35.35 -4.16
C ILE A 532 -18.68 -34.63 -5.47
N GLY A 533 -17.56 -34.98 -6.09
CA GLY A 533 -16.88 -34.11 -7.06
C GLY A 533 -17.25 -34.33 -8.52
N LEU A 534 -17.54 -35.57 -8.93
CA LEU A 534 -18.00 -35.90 -10.29
C LEU A 534 -19.28 -36.70 -10.17
N VAL A 535 -20.38 -36.24 -10.75
CA VAL A 535 -21.68 -36.91 -10.68
C VAL A 535 -22.11 -37.33 -12.07
N SER A 536 -22.49 -38.59 -12.21
CA SER A 536 -23.22 -39.12 -13.35
C SER A 536 -24.40 -39.93 -12.82
N ASN A 537 -24.90 -40.87 -13.61
CA ASN A 537 -26.05 -41.67 -13.24
C ASN A 537 -25.83 -43.14 -13.62
N TYR A 538 -26.62 -44.00 -12.97
CA TYR A 538 -26.81 -45.38 -13.41
C TYR A 538 -28.29 -45.65 -13.64
N THR A 539 -28.57 -46.62 -14.51
CA THR A 539 -29.93 -47.03 -14.86
C THR A 539 -30.22 -48.42 -14.32
N THR A 540 -31.43 -48.62 -13.80
CA THR A 540 -31.95 -49.91 -13.34
C THR A 540 -32.91 -50.54 -14.34
N ALA A 541 -33.14 -51.86 -14.22
CA ALA A 541 -33.95 -52.64 -15.15
C ALA A 541 -35.44 -52.22 -15.21
N ASP A 542 -35.92 -51.49 -14.21
CA ASP A 542 -37.25 -50.88 -14.17
C ASP A 542 -37.31 -49.50 -14.86
N GLY A 543 -36.18 -49.02 -15.40
CA GLY A 543 -36.00 -47.73 -16.03
C GLY A 543 -35.75 -46.58 -15.05
N GLY A 544 -35.53 -46.88 -13.77
CA GLY A 544 -35.07 -45.91 -12.77
C GLY A 544 -33.70 -45.36 -13.13
N VAL A 545 -33.48 -44.07 -12.85
CA VAL A 545 -32.20 -43.39 -13.03
C VAL A 545 -31.80 -42.85 -11.66
N HIS A 546 -30.60 -43.19 -11.24
CA HIS A 546 -30.09 -42.95 -9.89
C HIS A 546 -28.73 -42.27 -9.96
N ASP A 547 -28.38 -41.52 -8.92
CA ASP A 547 -27.10 -40.81 -8.88
C ASP A 547 -25.95 -41.78 -8.60
N MET A 548 -24.81 -41.54 -9.25
CA MET A 548 -23.53 -42.09 -8.85
C MET A 548 -22.46 -41.03 -8.96
N ALA A 549 -21.46 -41.08 -8.10
CA ALA A 549 -20.46 -40.04 -8.03
C ALA A 549 -19.08 -40.55 -7.66
N ASP A 550 -18.05 -39.93 -8.24
CA ASP A 550 -16.69 -40.02 -7.72
C ASP A 550 -16.58 -39.08 -6.51
N VAL A 551 -16.31 -39.67 -5.34
CA VAL A 551 -16.32 -38.98 -4.05
C VAL A 551 -14.89 -38.88 -3.52
N TRP A 552 -14.42 -37.66 -3.32
CA TRP A 552 -13.15 -37.36 -2.67
C TRP A 552 -13.34 -37.39 -1.15
N PHE A 553 -13.04 -38.53 -0.54
CA PHE A 553 -13.00 -38.69 0.91
C PHE A 553 -11.79 -37.99 1.51
N GLN A 554 -11.98 -37.38 2.68
CA GLN A 554 -10.86 -36.88 3.48
C GLN A 554 -9.98 -38.04 3.93
N THR A 555 -8.66 -37.87 3.89
CA THR A 555 -7.71 -38.88 4.36
C THR A 555 -6.77 -38.32 5.41
N SER A 556 -6.24 -39.18 6.29
CA SER A 556 -5.30 -38.79 7.34
C SER A 556 -3.91 -38.44 6.81
N SER A 557 -3.63 -38.78 5.55
CA SER A 557 -2.36 -38.53 4.88
C SER A 557 -2.54 -38.54 3.37
N ALA A 558 -1.73 -37.74 2.68
CA ALA A 558 -1.60 -37.70 1.23
C ALA A 558 -1.32 -39.07 0.60
N ALA A 559 -1.69 -39.22 -0.67
CA ALA A 559 -1.26 -40.35 -1.51
C ALA A 559 0.29 -40.43 -1.53
N PRO A 560 0.90 -41.60 -1.29
CA PRO A 560 2.34 -41.76 -1.40
C PRO A 560 2.84 -41.48 -2.82
N VAL A 561 3.78 -40.55 -2.96
CA VAL A 561 4.33 -40.16 -4.27
C VAL A 561 5.28 -41.27 -4.77
N THR A 562 4.81 -42.14 -5.65
CA THR A 562 5.64 -43.18 -6.26
C THR A 562 6.38 -42.65 -7.48
N GLY A 563 7.64 -42.24 -7.30
CA GLY A 563 8.60 -42.00 -8.39
C GLY A 563 8.89 -40.52 -8.68
N ALA A 564 10.03 -40.04 -8.19
CA ALA A 564 10.62 -38.76 -8.58
C ALA A 564 11.11 -38.83 -10.04
N ALA A 565 10.29 -38.37 -10.98
CA ALA A 565 10.75 -37.98 -12.30
C ALA A 565 10.82 -36.45 -12.38
N ASN A 566 12.03 -35.93 -12.17
CA ASN A 566 12.41 -34.55 -12.52
C ASN A 566 12.24 -34.34 -14.04
N THR A 567 11.02 -34.06 -14.47
CA THR A 567 10.69 -33.50 -15.77
C THR A 567 9.70 -32.37 -15.54
N PRO A 568 9.81 -31.22 -16.24
CA PRO A 568 8.82 -30.15 -16.13
C PRO A 568 7.44 -30.73 -16.45
N ALA A 569 6.64 -30.94 -15.41
CA ALA A 569 5.44 -31.74 -15.50
C ALA A 569 4.34 -30.96 -16.23
N GLN A 570 3.72 -31.62 -17.21
CA GLN A 570 2.40 -31.25 -17.73
C GLN A 570 1.39 -31.29 -16.56
N PRO A 571 0.37 -30.43 -16.55
CA PRO A 571 -0.67 -30.47 -15.53
C PRO A 571 -1.35 -31.85 -15.55
N VAL A 572 -1.21 -32.62 -14.48
CA VAL A 572 -2.10 -33.75 -14.21
C VAL A 572 -3.21 -33.17 -13.35
N GLY A 573 -4.35 -32.90 -13.97
CA GLY A 573 -5.49 -32.39 -13.23
C GLY A 573 -6.01 -33.45 -12.25
N LEU A 574 -6.33 -33.04 -11.03
CA LEU A 574 -7.70 -33.27 -10.61
C LEU A 574 -8.55 -32.60 -11.70
N GLN A 575 -8.96 -33.35 -12.71
CA GLN A 575 -9.83 -32.79 -13.73
C GLN A 575 -11.22 -32.65 -13.11
N LEU A 576 -11.45 -31.58 -12.35
CA LEU A 576 -12.80 -31.07 -12.21
C LEU A 576 -13.25 -30.61 -13.61
N PRO A 577 -14.40 -31.07 -14.11
CA PRO A 577 -14.89 -30.75 -15.43
C PRO A 577 -14.81 -29.25 -15.76
N PRO A 578 -14.57 -28.92 -17.03
CA PRO A 578 -14.88 -27.59 -17.53
C PRO A 578 -16.36 -27.30 -17.23
N ALA A 579 -16.67 -26.09 -16.78
CA ALA A 579 -18.05 -25.63 -16.68
C ALA A 579 -18.73 -25.88 -18.04
N ASN A 580 -19.67 -26.82 -18.09
CA ASN A 580 -20.22 -27.26 -19.37
C ASN A 580 -21.11 -26.17 -19.97
N ILE A 581 -20.53 -25.39 -20.87
CA ILE A 581 -21.24 -24.81 -22.02
C ILE A 581 -21.34 -25.95 -23.02
N ALA A 582 -22.53 -26.57 -23.11
CA ALA A 582 -22.80 -27.75 -23.91
C ALA A 582 -22.19 -27.69 -25.32
N ALA A 583 -21.36 -28.67 -25.66
CA ALA A 583 -20.90 -28.91 -27.02
C ALA A 583 -22.03 -29.56 -27.85
N VAL A 584 -22.95 -28.75 -28.35
CA VAL A 584 -23.59 -29.03 -29.64
C VAL A 584 -22.56 -28.62 -30.70
N SER A 585 -22.28 -29.49 -31.67
CA SER A 585 -21.53 -29.13 -32.87
C SER A 585 -22.23 -27.97 -33.58
N ALA A 586 -21.80 -26.75 -33.28
CA ALA A 586 -22.20 -25.50 -33.89
C ALA A 586 -20.97 -24.89 -34.59
N PRO A 587 -21.16 -24.06 -35.63
CA PRO A 587 -20.06 -23.48 -36.42
C PRO A 587 -19.14 -22.64 -35.51
N PRO A 588 -17.90 -22.33 -35.93
CA PRO A 588 -16.91 -21.63 -35.11
C PRO A 588 -17.54 -20.40 -34.45
N VAL A 589 -17.63 -20.42 -33.11
CA VAL A 589 -18.31 -19.40 -32.33
C VAL A 589 -17.45 -18.15 -32.37
N ALA A 590 -18.05 -17.04 -32.79
CA ALA A 590 -17.44 -15.72 -32.73
C ALA A 590 -17.15 -15.35 -31.27
N GLU A 591 -15.88 -15.04 -31.01
CA GLU A 591 -15.36 -14.50 -29.76
C GLU A 591 -16.24 -13.34 -29.27
N THR A 592 -16.74 -13.40 -28.04
CA THR A 592 -17.60 -12.37 -27.47
C THR A 592 -16.84 -11.05 -27.38
N ALA A 593 -17.51 -9.92 -27.69
CA ALA A 593 -16.89 -8.58 -27.73
C ALA A 593 -16.18 -8.16 -26.43
N SER A 594 -16.53 -8.77 -25.30
CA SER A 594 -15.90 -8.58 -23.99
C SER A 594 -14.52 -9.27 -23.88
N ASP A 595 -14.37 -10.42 -24.51
CA ASP A 595 -13.13 -11.21 -24.50
C ASP A 595 -12.14 -10.68 -25.52
N GLN A 596 -12.62 -10.22 -26.67
CA GLN A 596 -11.81 -9.46 -27.63
C GLN A 596 -11.27 -8.16 -27.02
N MET A 597 -12.08 -7.46 -26.24
CA MET A 597 -11.64 -6.24 -25.56
C MET A 597 -10.64 -6.54 -24.44
N ARG A 598 -10.79 -7.65 -23.69
CA ARG A 598 -9.81 -8.09 -22.68
C ARG A 598 -8.49 -8.54 -23.31
N ALA A 599 -8.52 -9.28 -24.41
CA ALA A 599 -7.31 -9.69 -25.13
C ALA A 599 -6.60 -8.48 -25.77
N GLN A 600 -7.35 -7.52 -26.32
CA GLN A 600 -6.78 -6.29 -26.86
C GLN A 600 -6.21 -5.38 -25.77
N VAL A 601 -6.87 -5.25 -24.62
CA VAL A 601 -6.31 -4.53 -23.46
C VAL A 601 -5.08 -5.24 -22.88
N GLY A 602 -5.06 -6.58 -22.84
CA GLY A 602 -3.89 -7.37 -22.45
C GLY A 602 -2.70 -7.13 -23.39
N SER A 603 -2.91 -7.23 -24.70
CA SER A 603 -1.88 -6.93 -25.70
C SER A 603 -1.39 -5.47 -25.66
N LEU A 604 -2.25 -4.52 -25.26
CA LEU A 604 -1.88 -3.12 -25.04
C LEU A 604 -1.02 -2.95 -23.79
N VAL A 605 -1.33 -3.66 -22.70
CA VAL A 605 -0.51 -3.68 -21.47
C VAL A 605 0.86 -4.30 -21.77
N ASP A 606 0.92 -5.38 -22.53
CA ASP A 606 2.17 -6.03 -22.95
C ASP A 606 2.98 -5.13 -23.90
N ALA A 607 2.32 -4.41 -24.80
CA ALA A 607 2.97 -3.44 -25.68
C ALA A 607 3.49 -2.20 -24.92
N MET A 608 2.78 -1.74 -23.88
CA MET A 608 3.23 -0.66 -22.99
C MET A 608 4.37 -1.12 -22.08
N ALA A 609 4.33 -2.36 -21.58
CA ALA A 609 5.42 -2.97 -20.82
C ALA A 609 6.68 -3.13 -21.69
N ALA A 610 6.53 -3.56 -22.94
CA ALA A 610 7.62 -3.62 -23.91
C ALA A 610 8.18 -2.24 -24.32
N TYR A 611 7.34 -1.19 -24.28
CA TYR A 611 7.77 0.20 -24.48
C TYR A 611 8.57 0.74 -23.28
N GLY A 612 8.16 0.42 -22.05
CA GLY A 612 8.90 0.78 -20.83
C GLY A 612 10.23 0.04 -20.67
N ASN A 613 10.29 -1.23 -21.07
CA ASN A 613 11.50 -2.06 -20.90
C ASN A 613 12.61 -1.79 -21.94
N LYS A 614 12.37 -0.96 -22.97
CA LYS A 614 13.42 -0.48 -23.88
C LYS A 614 14.06 0.84 -23.44
N GLY A 615 13.77 1.29 -22.22
CA GLY A 615 14.17 2.58 -21.68
C GLY A 615 15.24 2.57 -20.59
N VAL A 616 15.99 1.49 -20.29
CA VAL A 616 17.18 1.57 -19.41
C VAL A 616 18.23 0.51 -19.79
N SER A 617 19.19 0.89 -20.63
CA SER A 617 20.55 0.32 -20.60
C SER A 617 21.52 1.29 -21.30
N GLU A 618 22.01 2.25 -20.52
CA GLU A 618 23.31 2.88 -20.74
C GLU A 618 24.36 1.95 -20.06
N THR A 619 25.56 1.64 -20.55
CA THR A 619 26.48 2.22 -21.53
C THR A 619 27.62 1.20 -21.75
N THR A 620 28.20 1.11 -22.96
CA THR A 620 29.66 1.16 -23.16
C THR A 620 30.01 1.43 -24.62
N ALA A 621 30.61 2.61 -24.83
CA ALA A 621 31.66 2.98 -25.78
C ALA A 621 31.53 2.67 -27.29
N GLY A 622 31.40 3.76 -28.05
CA GLY A 622 32.23 4.01 -29.23
C GLY A 622 31.64 3.63 -30.59
N GLU A 623 31.04 4.59 -31.27
CA GLU A 623 31.49 5.06 -32.60
C GLU A 623 30.51 6.10 -33.17
N SER A 624 31.10 7.11 -33.81
CA SER A 624 30.42 8.24 -34.44
C SER A 624 29.80 7.81 -35.77
N LEU A 625 28.52 8.13 -36.01
CA LEU A 625 27.99 8.22 -37.37
C LEU A 625 27.11 9.47 -37.53
N ALA A 626 27.59 10.33 -38.41
CA ALA A 626 26.99 11.58 -38.82
C ALA A 626 25.79 11.38 -39.77
N GLY A 627 24.79 12.27 -39.65
CA GLY A 627 23.94 12.69 -40.75
C GLY A 627 22.70 11.82 -41.06
N THR A 628 21.56 12.13 -40.43
CA THR A 628 20.20 12.10 -41.02
C THR A 628 19.17 12.62 -39.99
N PRO A 629 18.03 13.23 -40.40
CA PRO A 629 17.13 13.92 -39.46
C PRO A 629 16.35 12.94 -38.57
N LYS A 630 16.46 13.12 -37.25
CA LYS A 630 15.82 12.36 -36.16
C LYS A 630 14.26 12.35 -36.17
N ALA A 631 13.63 12.97 -37.16
CA ALA A 631 12.17 13.10 -37.27
C ALA A 631 11.49 11.97 -38.09
N ALA A 632 12.24 11.14 -38.81
CA ALA A 632 11.66 10.11 -39.70
C ALA A 632 11.48 8.72 -39.06
N ILE A 633 12.07 8.45 -37.88
CA ILE A 633 12.06 7.11 -37.28
C ILE A 633 10.85 6.90 -36.33
N HIS A 634 10.22 7.97 -35.83
CA HIS A 634 9.05 7.84 -34.94
C HIS A 634 7.70 7.74 -35.67
N ALA A 635 7.63 8.04 -36.97
CA ALA A 635 6.37 8.07 -37.71
C ALA A 635 5.91 6.71 -38.26
N VAL A 636 6.78 5.70 -38.33
CA VAL A 636 6.48 4.41 -39.00
C VAL A 636 5.88 3.36 -38.07
N ALA A 637 6.00 3.51 -36.74
CA ALA A 637 5.46 2.54 -35.78
C ALA A 637 4.05 2.87 -35.24
N ALA A 638 3.54 4.10 -35.45
CA ALA A 638 2.24 4.53 -34.96
C ALA A 638 1.07 4.28 -35.94
N ALA A 639 1.36 4.04 -37.23
CA ALA A 639 0.34 3.93 -38.26
C ALA A 639 -0.61 2.71 -38.14
N PRO A 640 -0.14 1.49 -37.76
CA PRO A 640 -1.03 0.34 -37.62
C PRO A 640 -1.96 0.43 -36.40
N ALA A 641 -1.46 0.98 -35.28
CA ALA A 641 -2.23 1.13 -34.04
C ALA A 641 -3.37 2.15 -34.18
N VAL A 642 -3.10 3.27 -34.86
CA VAL A 642 -4.13 4.30 -35.14
C VAL A 642 -5.17 3.80 -36.14
N THR A 643 -4.77 2.98 -37.11
CA THR A 643 -5.70 2.37 -38.08
C THR A 643 -6.62 1.36 -37.40
N GLY A 644 -6.10 0.52 -36.50
CA GLY A 644 -6.91 -0.39 -35.68
C GLY A 644 -7.90 0.33 -34.75
N MET A 645 -7.51 1.50 -34.22
CA MET A 645 -8.37 2.32 -33.36
C MET A 645 -9.56 2.92 -34.13
N VAL A 646 -9.33 3.37 -35.38
CA VAL A 646 -10.38 3.91 -36.25
C VAL A 646 -11.35 2.81 -36.69
N ASP A 647 -10.89 1.59 -36.93
CA ASP A 647 -11.73 0.47 -37.33
C ASP A 647 -12.53 -0.14 -36.16
N ALA A 648 -12.01 -0.07 -34.93
CA ALA A 648 -12.77 -0.40 -33.72
C ALA A 648 -13.87 0.64 -33.43
N MET A 649 -13.57 1.93 -33.60
CA MET A 649 -14.55 3.00 -33.36
C MET A 649 -15.70 3.03 -34.38
N LYS A 650 -15.49 2.53 -35.60
CA LYS A 650 -16.57 2.41 -36.62
C LYS A 650 -17.63 1.38 -36.27
N GLN A 651 -17.40 0.52 -35.28
CA GLN A 651 -18.34 -0.54 -34.89
C GLN A 651 -19.38 -0.06 -33.87
N PHE A 652 -19.30 1.18 -33.40
CA PHE A 652 -20.17 1.72 -32.34
C PHE A 652 -20.78 3.07 -32.74
N ASP A 653 -21.99 3.34 -32.25
CA ASP A 653 -22.62 4.65 -32.38
C ASP A 653 -22.11 5.67 -31.33
N ALA A 654 -22.59 6.91 -31.40
CA ALA A 654 -22.18 7.99 -30.49
C ALA A 654 -22.53 7.76 -29.00
N ASN A 655 -23.33 6.72 -28.70
CA ASN A 655 -23.72 6.34 -27.35
C ASN A 655 -23.07 5.02 -26.90
N GLY A 656 -22.13 4.47 -27.68
CA GLY A 656 -21.37 3.27 -27.34
C GLY A 656 -22.11 1.95 -27.57
N GLN A 657 -23.17 1.94 -28.39
CA GLN A 657 -23.87 0.70 -28.76
C GLN A 657 -23.31 0.10 -30.06
N PRO A 658 -23.15 -1.25 -30.16
CA PRO A 658 -22.64 -1.90 -31.37
C PRO A 658 -23.60 -1.74 -32.56
N LEU A 659 -23.06 -1.41 -33.74
CA LEU A 659 -23.83 -1.40 -34.99
C LEU A 659 -24.00 -2.85 -35.50
N LEU A 660 -25.20 -3.41 -35.37
CA LEU A 660 -25.52 -4.78 -35.85
C LEU A 660 -25.35 -4.90 -37.38
N PRO A 661 -24.77 -5.99 -37.90
CA PRO A 661 -24.56 -6.16 -39.33
C PRO A 661 -25.89 -6.49 -40.03
N GLY A 662 -26.49 -5.50 -40.72
CA GLY A 662 -27.66 -5.74 -41.57
C GLY A 662 -28.65 -4.58 -41.76
N ALA A 663 -28.55 -3.48 -41.03
CA ALA A 663 -29.45 -2.33 -41.23
C ALA A 663 -28.72 -1.22 -42.01
N GLY A 664 -29.09 -1.05 -43.28
CA GLY A 664 -28.59 0.05 -44.10
C GLY A 664 -28.95 1.41 -43.49
N ALA A 665 -27.93 2.15 -43.04
CA ALA A 665 -28.04 3.56 -42.71
C ALA A 665 -26.88 4.31 -43.38
N THR A 666 -27.26 5.35 -44.11
CA THR A 666 -26.50 6.11 -45.10
C THR A 666 -25.26 6.79 -44.55
N SER A 667 -24.13 6.60 -45.24
CA SER A 667 -22.88 7.33 -45.09
C SER A 667 -23.08 8.85 -45.17
N GLY A 668 -22.93 9.54 -44.04
CA GLY A 668 -22.77 10.98 -44.00
C GLY A 668 -22.97 11.51 -42.59
N HIS A 669 -21.98 12.23 -42.07
CA HIS A 669 -22.00 13.11 -40.87
C HIS A 669 -21.12 12.74 -39.66
N VAL A 670 -20.15 11.82 -39.77
CA VAL A 670 -19.11 11.65 -38.71
C VAL A 670 -17.68 11.92 -39.21
N ALA A 671 -17.44 11.94 -40.53
CA ALA A 671 -16.09 12.05 -41.10
C ALA A 671 -15.54 13.50 -41.23
N THR A 672 -16.27 14.53 -40.82
CA THR A 672 -15.87 15.94 -41.06
C THR A 672 -15.32 16.67 -39.82
N SER A 673 -15.44 16.10 -38.61
CA SER A 673 -15.05 16.81 -37.38
C SER A 673 -13.72 16.39 -36.74
N LEU A 674 -13.14 15.24 -37.10
CA LEU A 674 -11.82 14.84 -36.57
C LEU A 674 -10.63 15.17 -37.49
N ASN A 675 -10.84 15.28 -38.81
CA ASN A 675 -9.74 15.58 -39.74
C ASN A 675 -9.27 17.05 -39.68
N THR A 676 -10.09 17.96 -39.13
CA THR A 676 -9.77 19.39 -39.01
C THR A 676 -8.89 19.72 -37.79
N ASN A 677 -8.86 18.86 -36.77
CA ASN A 677 -8.05 19.08 -35.55
C ASN A 677 -6.65 18.48 -35.63
N ILE A 678 -6.40 17.53 -36.53
CA ILE A 678 -5.07 16.89 -36.70
C ILE A 678 -4.16 17.70 -37.65
N GLN A 679 -4.71 18.64 -38.43
CA GLN A 679 -3.95 19.45 -39.42
C GLN A 679 -3.52 20.84 -38.93
N ARG A 680 -3.83 21.24 -37.67
CA ARG A 680 -3.27 22.49 -37.12
C ARG A 680 -1.87 22.26 -36.56
N LYS A 681 -0.86 22.73 -37.29
CA LYS A 681 0.52 22.92 -36.82
C LYS A 681 0.55 23.76 -35.53
N PRO A 682 1.57 23.60 -34.65
CA PRO A 682 1.75 24.48 -33.51
C PRO A 682 2.25 25.85 -34.00
N ASP A 683 1.46 26.89 -33.79
CA ASP A 683 1.92 28.28 -33.94
C ASP A 683 2.83 28.64 -32.77
N THR A 684 4.10 28.89 -33.09
CA THR A 684 5.06 29.59 -32.25
C THR A 684 4.72 31.08 -32.22
N ASP A 685 3.86 31.53 -31.31
CA ASP A 685 3.84 32.95 -30.87
C ASP A 685 2.88 33.20 -29.69
N ILE A 686 3.28 32.89 -28.45
CA ILE A 686 2.68 33.49 -27.24
C ILE A 686 3.78 33.71 -26.19
N LEU A 687 4.67 34.69 -26.42
CA LEU A 687 5.41 35.42 -25.39
C LEU A 687 5.63 36.87 -25.86
N ALA A 688 4.55 37.67 -25.93
CA ALA A 688 4.60 39.13 -25.93
C ALA A 688 3.21 39.73 -25.64
N SER A 689 2.92 40.04 -24.36
CA SER A 689 2.30 41.30 -23.89
C SER A 689 1.56 41.12 -22.56
N SER A 690 1.93 41.99 -21.61
CA SER A 690 1.31 42.32 -20.30
C SER A 690 1.76 41.49 -19.11
#